data_AF-S3DFW1-F1
#
_entry.id   AF-S3DFW1-F1
#
_cell.length_a   1.000
_cell.length_b   1.000
_cell.length_c   1.000
_cell.angle_alpha   90.00
_cell.angle_beta   90.00
_cell.angle_gamma   90.00
#
_symmetry.space_group_name_H-M   'P 1'
#
loop_
_entity.id
_entity.type
_entity.pdbx_description
1 polymer ?
#
loop_
_entity_poly.entity_id
_entity_poly.type
_entity_poly.pdbx_seq_one_letter_code
_entity_poly.pdbx_strand_id
1 'polypeptide(L)'
;MSQNNLNVYVGFWRNYTKDNGMFGGTLTLREQEGTALLALLALIVGTAGQSFWIITSYFIHQFRCRKSAQHPVFYQQQAVLRNSGSALTAALRFMQLSLNWRPSSRTAKNESAASHTLFYITTALSISVGFGVFGTFVSQFITKAASSQVLLVPQQCGYFELRNYSNPDNAKIYLSADADSQMYAGRCYEMNSTLACKSNMKPFLNSTATDVACPFNKAEACIGSSKPAYRMDSGPINSNHKLGLNAKKSERLEVRKVATCVPLNLTRYLTHELKTISVGPGVNNDVRIGFFQLGPRCKRQNTDRVGNGSTVANGAGSIAIQNNGPISDHARANTDQVTSQMDIPPDTTYQYVKAARGASLGYDLRVVHSELGAEEQSWFPIDDFKLQNADVAVFFLASNDVRYLHPTSDPFYLANKSSQGETISLGGGRANIPYWDSFKPVTGIGCTDQYQICNKTFKKEKLTPQNEKDFCTPLGPVSSILDEGRKLGLNPYQNATLRIIAHHLHESGIYNSASSLGAAALRAGRTSYMIQDSYVQTAKIDELWWHNEVQWWFNASLASLQLNLVKTVAEQPLKLSEDTEEGMMKLTDKYEKEICKRQLISNMDGFQNFSVAGVSMVILFSLQLIVLGLHIHVIGGAIQRILKKNGYARASWSSDGYLQLQRQAYEGAGYEGWDNCGEDDDIPVTRQTRIGGLDMTELDHPRLVRAPNSFESENGSKDGRSTHDEELRKKSKPPRISSLSLLSSYTGYFNRPLPPLPA
;
A
#
# COMPACT_ATOMS: atom_id res chain seq x y z
N MET A 1 -6.45 -5.93 13.61
CA MET A 1 -5.74 -6.79 12.63
C MET A 1 -4.23 -6.56 12.62
N SER A 2 -3.42 -7.55 12.98
CA SER A 2 -1.95 -7.49 12.80
C SER A 2 -1.60 -7.73 11.33
N GLN A 3 -0.58 -7.04 10.81
CA GLN A 3 -0.11 -7.23 9.42
C GLN A 3 0.40 -8.65 9.13
N ASN A 4 0.64 -9.45 10.18
CA ASN A 4 1.21 -10.80 10.08
C ASN A 4 0.26 -11.86 9.48
N ASN A 5 -1.04 -11.58 9.33
CA ASN A 5 -2.01 -12.54 8.79
C ASN A 5 -2.41 -12.28 7.32
N LEU A 6 -1.80 -11.29 6.66
CA LEU A 6 -2.13 -10.93 5.28
C LEU A 6 -1.09 -11.52 4.31
N ASN A 7 -1.49 -12.55 3.57
CA ASN A 7 -0.63 -13.18 2.56
C ASN A 7 -0.77 -12.47 1.21
N VAL A 8 0.33 -11.91 0.71
CA VAL A 8 0.40 -11.23 -0.59
C VAL A 8 0.71 -12.23 -1.70
N TYR A 9 0.01 -12.11 -2.82
CA TYR A 9 0.22 -12.92 -4.01
C TYR A 9 1.53 -12.53 -4.71
N VAL A 10 2.42 -13.51 -4.89
CA VAL A 10 3.67 -13.38 -5.65
C VAL A 10 3.49 -14.04 -7.01
N GLY A 11 3.74 -13.30 -8.07
CA GLY A 11 3.57 -13.76 -9.45
C GLY A 11 2.83 -12.77 -10.34
N PHE A 12 2.39 -13.27 -11.49
CA PHE A 12 1.69 -12.48 -12.50
C PHE A 12 0.20 -12.37 -12.19
N TRP A 13 -0.32 -11.15 -12.20
CA TRP A 13 -1.75 -10.88 -12.07
C TRP A 13 -2.13 -9.63 -12.88
N ARG A 14 -3.43 -9.38 -12.97
CA ARG A 14 -3.95 -8.22 -13.71
C ARG A 14 -4.55 -7.22 -12.76
N ASN A 15 -3.99 -6.03 -12.74
CA ASN A 15 -4.53 -4.89 -12.02
C ASN A 15 -5.51 -4.11 -12.90
N TYR A 16 -6.80 -4.18 -12.57
CA TYR A 16 -7.83 -3.45 -13.28
C TYR A 16 -7.97 -1.99 -12.85
N THR A 17 -7.28 -1.53 -11.80
CA THR A 17 -7.23 -0.09 -11.44
C THR A 17 -6.56 0.76 -12.54
N LYS A 18 -5.71 0.14 -13.37
CA LYS A 18 -5.13 0.75 -14.56
C LYS A 18 -6.08 0.50 -15.73
N ASP A 19 -6.88 1.50 -16.08
CA ASP A 19 -7.99 1.37 -17.05
C ASP A 19 -7.55 1.03 -18.50
N ASN A 20 -6.24 1.05 -18.80
CA ASN A 20 -5.69 0.68 -20.11
C ASN A 20 -5.29 -0.80 -20.13
N GLY A 21 -6.04 -1.61 -20.89
CA GLY A 21 -5.96 -3.07 -20.88
C GLY A 21 -4.57 -3.69 -21.07
N MET A 22 -3.64 -3.04 -21.78
CA MET A 22 -2.26 -3.50 -21.97
C MET A 22 -1.34 -3.22 -20.78
N PHE A 23 -1.62 -2.18 -19.98
CA PHE A 23 -0.77 -1.74 -18.87
C PHE A 23 -1.22 -2.26 -17.50
N GLY A 24 -2.32 -3.04 -17.45
CA GLY A 24 -2.80 -3.67 -16.22
C GLY A 24 -2.00 -4.91 -15.80
N GLY A 25 -1.17 -5.49 -16.68
CA GLY A 25 -0.33 -6.64 -16.33
C GLY A 25 0.70 -6.26 -15.28
N THR A 26 0.63 -6.89 -14.11
CA THR A 26 1.49 -6.62 -12.95
C THR A 26 2.17 -7.90 -12.50
N LEU A 27 3.47 -7.83 -12.25
CA LEU A 27 4.27 -8.89 -11.63
C LEU A 27 4.63 -8.43 -10.22
N THR A 28 4.17 -9.13 -9.21
CA THR A 28 4.56 -8.89 -7.81
C THR A 28 5.65 -9.86 -7.42
N LEU A 29 6.75 -9.35 -6.89
CA LEU A 29 7.89 -10.12 -6.38
C LEU A 29 8.17 -9.72 -4.93
N ARG A 30 8.85 -10.61 -4.20
CA ARG A 30 9.45 -10.22 -2.91
C ARG A 30 10.57 -9.23 -3.16
N GLU A 31 10.86 -8.38 -2.18
CA GLU A 31 11.86 -7.30 -2.33
C GLU A 31 13.24 -7.80 -2.80
N GLN A 32 13.70 -8.94 -2.30
CA GLN A 32 14.98 -9.54 -2.72
C GLN A 32 14.96 -9.98 -4.18
N GLU A 33 13.89 -10.65 -4.62
CA GLU A 33 13.70 -11.12 -6.00
C GLU A 33 13.52 -9.93 -6.96
N GLY A 34 12.78 -8.91 -6.54
CA GLY A 34 12.58 -7.67 -7.29
C GLY A 34 13.89 -6.91 -7.50
N THR A 35 14.74 -6.86 -6.47
CA THR A 35 16.08 -6.26 -6.57
C THR A 35 16.97 -7.03 -7.55
N ALA A 36 16.92 -8.37 -7.54
CA ALA A 36 17.64 -9.19 -8.50
C ALA A 36 17.17 -8.94 -9.95
N LEU A 37 15.85 -8.82 -10.17
CA LEU A 37 15.30 -8.48 -11.48
C LEU A 37 15.75 -7.08 -11.94
N LEU A 38 15.76 -6.09 -11.06
CA LEU A 38 16.24 -4.75 -11.38
C LEU A 38 17.73 -4.74 -11.75
N ALA A 39 18.56 -5.50 -11.04
CA ALA A 39 19.98 -5.64 -11.37
C ALA A 39 20.16 -6.29 -12.74
N LEU A 40 19.41 -7.35 -13.05
CA LEU A 40 19.44 -8.01 -14.36
C LEU A 40 19.03 -7.05 -15.49
N LEU A 41 17.96 -6.27 -15.30
CA LEU A 41 17.51 -5.31 -16.31
C LEU A 41 18.52 -4.18 -16.51
N ALA A 42 19.17 -3.69 -15.45
CA ALA A 42 20.24 -2.70 -15.56
C ALA A 42 21.45 -3.23 -16.35
N LEU A 43 21.84 -4.49 -16.13
CA LEU A 43 22.89 -5.15 -16.91
C LEU A 43 22.52 -5.24 -18.40
N ILE A 44 21.31 -5.69 -18.72
CA ILE A 44 20.80 -5.78 -20.10
C ILE A 44 20.82 -4.40 -20.79
N VAL A 45 20.37 -3.36 -20.09
CA VAL A 45 20.43 -1.98 -20.60
C VAL A 45 21.87 -1.51 -20.83
N GLY A 46 22.80 -1.85 -19.93
CA GLY A 46 24.22 -1.55 -20.09
C GLY A 46 24.82 -2.20 -21.34
N THR A 47 24.52 -3.49 -21.58
CA THR A 47 24.95 -4.21 -22.79
C THR A 47 24.30 -3.64 -24.06
N ALA A 48 23.04 -3.23 -23.99
CA ALA A 48 22.39 -2.52 -25.09
C ALA A 48 23.07 -1.18 -25.40
N GLY A 49 23.55 -0.45 -24.38
CA GLY A 49 24.33 0.77 -24.54
C GLY A 49 25.68 0.54 -25.23
N GLN A 50 26.37 -0.56 -24.93
CA GLN A 50 27.58 -0.97 -25.64
C GLN A 50 27.28 -1.24 -27.12
N SER A 51 26.20 -1.96 -27.40
CA SER A 51 25.79 -2.28 -28.77
C SER A 51 25.37 -1.03 -29.55
N PHE A 52 24.66 -0.10 -28.90
CA PHE A 52 24.32 1.21 -29.47
C PHE A 52 25.57 2.03 -29.83
N TRP A 53 26.62 1.97 -29.01
CA TRP A 53 27.90 2.59 -29.33
C TRP A 53 28.54 1.95 -30.57
N ILE A 54 28.61 0.62 -30.65
CA ILE A 54 29.17 -0.10 -31.81
C ILE A 54 28.43 0.29 -33.10
N ILE A 55 27.10 0.37 -33.05
CA ILE A 55 26.27 0.80 -34.19
C ILE A 55 26.62 2.25 -34.57
N THR A 56 26.70 3.13 -33.59
CA THR A 56 26.99 4.56 -33.81
C THR A 56 28.41 4.74 -34.37
N SER A 57 29.40 4.04 -33.82
CA SER A 57 30.79 4.12 -34.29
C SER A 57 30.93 3.58 -35.71
N TYR A 58 30.21 2.50 -36.04
CA TYR A 58 30.11 1.98 -37.40
C TYR A 58 29.59 3.04 -38.36
N PHE A 59 28.44 3.66 -38.09
CA PHE A 59 27.90 4.69 -38.98
C PHE A 59 28.81 5.90 -39.11
N ILE A 60 29.33 6.43 -38.00
CA ILE A 60 30.27 7.57 -38.02
C ILE A 60 31.50 7.25 -38.87
N HIS A 61 32.07 6.06 -38.70
CA HIS A 61 33.20 5.60 -39.51
C HIS A 61 32.84 5.54 -40.99
N GLN A 62 31.75 4.85 -41.33
CA GLN A 62 31.30 4.66 -42.72
C GLN A 62 31.02 5.99 -43.43
N PHE A 63 30.38 6.95 -42.77
CA PHE A 63 30.10 8.27 -43.35
C PHE A 63 31.37 9.12 -43.55
N ARG A 64 32.43 8.85 -42.79
CA ARG A 64 33.67 9.63 -42.83
C ARG A 64 34.77 9.02 -43.69
N CYS A 65 34.64 7.78 -44.17
CA CYS A 65 35.63 7.16 -45.04
C CYS A 65 35.93 8.03 -46.27
N ARG A 66 37.21 8.36 -46.50
CA ARG A 66 37.70 9.10 -47.67
C ARG A 66 38.80 8.31 -48.36
N LYS A 67 38.85 8.38 -49.70
CA LYS A 67 39.91 7.76 -50.52
C LYS A 67 41.16 8.63 -50.66
N SER A 68 41.02 9.96 -50.47
CA SER A 68 42.14 10.89 -50.55
C SER A 68 42.94 10.89 -49.26
N ALA A 69 44.25 11.14 -49.37
CA ALA A 69 45.14 11.26 -48.23
C ALA A 69 44.60 12.26 -47.19
N GLN A 70 44.61 11.86 -45.92
CA GLN A 70 44.15 12.65 -44.77
C GLN A 70 45.28 12.83 -43.75
N HIS A 71 45.07 13.76 -42.83
CA HIS A 71 45.95 13.97 -41.68
C HIS A 71 46.05 12.70 -40.81
N PRO A 72 47.20 12.34 -40.21
CA PRO A 72 47.38 11.09 -39.43
C PRO A 72 46.34 10.88 -38.32
N VAL A 73 45.94 11.95 -37.64
CA VAL A 73 44.89 11.94 -36.61
C VAL A 73 43.56 11.37 -37.14
N PHE A 74 43.23 11.56 -38.42
CA PHE A 74 42.02 10.99 -39.02
C PHE A 74 42.04 9.45 -38.98
N TYR A 75 43.15 8.83 -39.36
CA TYR A 75 43.27 7.36 -39.33
C TYR A 75 43.28 6.83 -37.90
N GLN A 76 43.93 7.55 -36.96
CA GLN A 76 43.86 7.23 -35.54
C GLN A 76 42.42 7.30 -35.00
N GLN A 77 41.61 8.26 -35.47
CA GLN A 77 40.18 8.32 -35.11
C GLN A 77 39.40 7.13 -35.66
N GLN A 78 39.60 6.74 -36.91
CA GLN A 78 38.92 5.57 -37.51
C GLN A 78 39.29 4.28 -36.77
N ALA A 79 40.57 4.10 -36.46
CA ALA A 79 41.04 3.00 -35.64
C ALA A 79 40.37 2.99 -34.25
N VAL A 80 40.25 4.14 -33.57
CA VAL A 80 39.55 4.22 -32.27
C VAL A 80 38.06 3.87 -32.41
N LEU A 81 37.38 4.31 -33.47
CA LEU A 81 35.96 4.01 -33.72
C LEU A 81 35.72 2.50 -33.94
N ARG A 82 36.59 1.83 -34.69
CA ARG A 82 36.50 0.39 -34.99
C ARG A 82 36.76 -0.50 -33.78
N ASN A 83 37.64 -0.05 -32.90
CA ASN A 83 38.26 -0.90 -31.90
C ASN A 83 37.80 -0.62 -30.45
N SER A 84 37.07 0.45 -30.21
CA SER A 84 36.53 0.73 -28.87
C SER A 84 35.18 0.03 -28.68
N GLY A 85 35.16 -1.04 -27.89
CA GLY A 85 33.93 -1.81 -27.62
C GLY A 85 32.89 -1.12 -26.72
N SER A 86 33.24 0.00 -26.06
CA SER A 86 32.30 0.79 -25.26
C SER A 86 32.50 2.29 -25.48
N ALA A 87 31.43 3.07 -25.33
CA ALA A 87 31.46 4.52 -25.49
C ALA A 87 32.41 5.19 -24.49
N LEU A 88 32.43 4.73 -23.23
CA LEU A 88 33.35 5.28 -22.23
C LEU A 88 34.81 5.04 -22.60
N THR A 89 35.14 3.82 -23.04
CA THR A 89 36.50 3.50 -23.53
C THR A 89 36.87 4.39 -24.71
N ALA A 90 35.96 4.59 -25.66
CA ALA A 90 36.20 5.45 -26.82
C ALA A 90 36.43 6.92 -26.40
N ALA A 91 35.62 7.45 -25.49
CA ALA A 91 35.77 8.81 -24.97
C ALA A 91 37.16 9.02 -24.34
N LEU A 92 37.62 8.06 -23.53
CA LEU A 92 38.95 8.11 -22.92
C LEU A 92 40.06 8.05 -23.99
N ARG A 93 39.91 7.20 -25.02
CA ARG A 93 40.88 7.13 -26.13
C ARG A 93 40.92 8.41 -26.96
N PHE A 94 39.77 8.99 -27.27
CA PHE A 94 39.71 10.28 -27.96
C PHE A 94 40.28 11.40 -27.12
N MET A 95 40.06 11.39 -25.79
CA MET A 95 40.66 12.37 -24.88
C MET A 95 42.19 12.24 -24.87
N GLN A 96 42.73 11.02 -24.72
CA GLN A 96 44.18 10.77 -24.81
C GLN A 96 44.75 11.25 -26.15
N LEU A 97 44.05 10.97 -27.25
CA LEU A 97 44.40 11.47 -28.57
C LEU A 97 44.43 13.01 -28.59
N SER A 98 43.41 13.68 -28.04
CA SER A 98 43.42 15.15 -27.94
C SER A 98 44.59 15.69 -27.13
N LEU A 99 44.96 15.02 -26.02
CA LEU A 99 46.03 15.43 -25.12
C LEU A 99 47.40 15.32 -25.78
N ASN A 100 47.67 14.21 -26.47
CA ASN A 100 48.97 13.94 -27.09
C ASN A 100 49.22 14.79 -28.35
N TRP A 101 48.16 15.22 -29.02
CA TRP A 101 48.24 16.14 -30.16
C TRP A 101 48.07 17.62 -29.76
N ARG A 102 48.22 17.98 -28.46
CA ARG A 102 48.24 19.38 -28.03
C ARG A 102 49.50 20.09 -28.54
N PRO A 103 49.40 21.28 -29.13
CA PRO A 103 50.57 22.00 -29.60
C PRO A 103 51.46 22.41 -28.42
N SER A 104 52.72 21.99 -28.45
CA SER A 104 53.73 22.33 -27.42
C SER A 104 54.31 23.75 -27.57
N SER A 105 53.92 24.51 -28.62
CA SER A 105 54.48 25.83 -28.96
C SER A 105 53.39 26.83 -29.40
N ARG A 106 53.59 28.10 -29.03
CA ARG A 106 52.68 29.24 -29.30
C ARG A 106 52.48 29.59 -30.79
N THR A 107 53.27 29.01 -31.70
CA THR A 107 53.26 29.34 -33.14
C THR A 107 52.38 28.42 -34.01
N ALA A 108 51.83 27.32 -33.47
CA ALA A 108 50.99 26.36 -34.21
C ALA A 108 49.49 26.51 -33.88
N LYS A 109 48.99 27.76 -33.89
CA LYS A 109 47.62 28.08 -33.44
C LYS A 109 46.49 27.76 -34.45
N ASN A 110 46.79 27.43 -35.70
CA ASN A 110 45.75 27.35 -36.73
C ASN A 110 45.20 25.96 -37.09
N GLU A 111 45.72 24.87 -36.54
CA GLU A 111 45.10 23.54 -36.69
C GLU A 111 45.05 22.83 -35.35
N SER A 112 44.13 23.28 -34.50
CA SER A 112 43.85 22.61 -33.22
C SER A 112 43.30 21.21 -33.50
N ALA A 113 44.19 20.21 -33.50
CA ALA A 113 43.84 18.79 -33.49
C ALA A 113 42.88 18.44 -32.34
N ALA A 114 42.83 19.24 -31.28
CA ALA A 114 41.88 19.14 -30.17
C ALA A 114 40.42 19.46 -30.56
N SER A 115 40.19 20.33 -31.57
CA SER A 115 38.85 20.60 -32.12
C SER A 115 38.28 19.39 -32.87
N HIS A 116 39.14 18.58 -33.50
CA HIS A 116 38.72 17.47 -34.36
C HIS A 116 38.26 16.21 -33.62
N THR A 117 38.55 16.09 -32.33
CA THR A 117 38.14 14.93 -31.49
C THR A 117 36.98 15.23 -30.55
N LEU A 118 36.66 16.52 -30.33
CA LEU A 118 35.66 16.97 -29.37
C LEU A 118 34.28 16.37 -29.66
N PHE A 119 33.87 16.33 -30.92
CA PHE A 119 32.60 15.73 -31.36
C PHE A 119 32.45 14.25 -30.94
N TYR A 120 33.53 13.47 -31.00
CA TYR A 120 33.46 12.06 -30.62
C TYR A 120 33.47 11.88 -29.10
N ILE A 121 34.23 12.71 -28.38
CA ILE A 121 34.22 12.71 -26.92
C ILE A 121 32.82 13.03 -26.41
N THR A 122 32.19 14.09 -26.93
CA THR A 122 30.84 14.47 -26.51
C THR A 122 29.82 13.40 -26.87
N THR A 123 29.83 12.88 -28.10
CA THR A 123 28.92 11.81 -28.53
C THR A 123 29.07 10.54 -27.66
N ALA A 124 30.30 10.09 -27.44
CA ALA A 124 30.58 8.90 -26.65
C ALA A 124 30.21 9.07 -25.17
N LEU A 125 30.50 10.23 -24.58
CA LEU A 125 30.06 10.54 -23.21
C LEU A 125 28.53 10.65 -23.13
N SER A 126 27.87 11.29 -24.10
CA SER A 126 26.41 11.38 -24.13
C SER A 126 25.75 10.00 -24.19
N ILE A 127 26.29 9.07 -24.98
CA ILE A 127 25.81 7.69 -25.03
C ILE A 127 26.05 6.97 -23.69
N SER A 128 27.28 7.08 -23.15
CA SER A 128 27.63 6.43 -21.89
C SER A 128 26.77 6.93 -20.72
N VAL A 129 26.60 8.25 -20.61
CA VAL A 129 25.77 8.87 -19.57
C VAL A 129 24.31 8.55 -19.82
N GLY A 130 23.82 8.64 -21.07
CA GLY A 130 22.43 8.35 -21.41
C GLY A 130 22.00 6.94 -21.00
N PHE A 131 22.78 5.91 -21.37
CA PHE A 131 22.48 4.53 -20.99
C PHE A 131 22.76 4.24 -19.52
N GLY A 132 23.77 4.87 -18.90
CA GLY A 132 24.03 4.76 -17.46
C GLY A 132 22.89 5.33 -16.60
N VAL A 133 22.37 6.51 -16.99
CA VAL A 133 21.19 7.14 -16.39
C VAL A 133 19.97 6.27 -16.66
N PHE A 134 19.73 5.84 -17.91
CA PHE A 134 18.58 4.99 -18.20
C PHE A 134 18.59 3.70 -17.37
N GLY A 135 19.75 3.05 -17.22
CA GLY A 135 19.95 1.85 -16.40
C GLY A 135 19.51 2.04 -14.94
N THR A 136 19.81 3.20 -14.33
CA THR A 136 19.37 3.51 -12.96
C THR A 136 17.88 3.86 -12.89
N PHE A 137 17.34 4.53 -13.92
CA PHE A 137 15.93 4.91 -14.02
C PHE A 137 14.98 3.78 -14.44
N VAL A 138 15.49 2.62 -14.90
CA VAL A 138 14.66 1.43 -15.22
C VAL A 138 13.71 1.09 -14.08
N SER A 139 14.22 1.15 -12.85
CA SER A 139 13.42 0.89 -11.64
C SER A 139 12.19 1.79 -11.59
N GLN A 140 12.36 3.11 -11.75
CA GLN A 140 11.27 4.07 -11.70
C GLN A 140 10.29 3.88 -12.86
N PHE A 141 10.79 3.63 -14.07
CA PHE A 141 9.96 3.42 -15.25
C PHE A 141 9.00 2.23 -15.06
N ILE A 142 9.50 1.11 -14.53
CA ILE A 142 8.73 -0.12 -14.42
C ILE A 142 7.88 -0.17 -13.15
N THR A 143 8.41 0.32 -12.01
CA THR A 143 7.71 0.26 -10.72
C THR A 143 6.68 1.37 -10.53
N LYS A 144 6.90 2.59 -11.03
CA LYS A 144 5.85 3.64 -11.01
C LYS A 144 4.72 3.35 -12.00
N ALA A 145 5.05 2.70 -13.11
CA ALA A 145 4.04 2.18 -14.02
C ALA A 145 3.20 1.11 -13.31
N ALA A 146 3.83 0.31 -12.45
CA ALA A 146 3.13 -0.58 -11.53
C ALA A 146 2.35 0.20 -10.46
N SER A 147 1.32 -0.43 -9.93
CA SER A 147 0.50 0.13 -8.85
C SER A 147 1.18 0.01 -7.48
N SER A 148 0.80 0.89 -6.55
CA SER A 148 1.12 0.74 -5.12
C SER A 148 0.17 -0.22 -4.37
N GLN A 149 -0.65 -0.96 -5.10
CA GLN A 149 -1.58 -1.97 -4.57
C GLN A 149 -1.06 -3.37 -4.81
N VAL A 150 -1.27 -4.27 -3.86
CA VAL A 150 -0.95 -5.70 -4.01
C VAL A 150 -2.21 -6.55 -3.93
N LEU A 151 -2.15 -7.72 -4.57
CA LEU A 151 -3.21 -8.71 -4.57
C LEU A 151 -3.03 -9.66 -3.37
N LEU A 152 -4.12 -9.98 -2.67
CA LEU A 152 -4.11 -10.97 -1.59
C LEU A 152 -4.25 -12.40 -2.11
N VAL A 153 -3.58 -13.33 -1.44
CA VAL A 153 -3.85 -14.77 -1.56
C VAL A 153 -5.04 -15.10 -0.65
N PRO A 154 -6.17 -15.60 -1.18
CA PRO A 154 -7.29 -16.02 -0.36
C PRO A 154 -6.86 -17.19 0.54
N GLN A 155 -6.88 -16.98 1.85
CA GLN A 155 -6.78 -18.05 2.85
C GLN A 155 -8.17 -18.64 3.12
N GLN A 156 -9.20 -17.80 2.99
CA GLN A 156 -10.60 -18.18 3.06
C GLN A 156 -11.40 -17.40 2.00
N CYS A 157 -12.65 -17.82 1.78
CA CYS A 157 -13.62 -17.11 0.95
C CYS A 157 -14.99 -17.25 1.58
N GLY A 158 -15.26 -16.44 2.59
CA GLY A 158 -16.48 -16.51 3.38
C GLY A 158 -16.53 -15.44 4.46
N TYR A 159 -17.70 -15.28 5.03
CA TYR A 159 -17.96 -14.39 6.15
C TYR A 159 -18.76 -15.14 7.22
N PHE A 160 -18.70 -14.68 8.46
CA PHE A 160 -19.46 -15.31 9.55
C PHE A 160 -20.91 -14.82 9.52
N GLU A 161 -21.86 -15.74 9.61
CA GLU A 161 -23.28 -15.45 9.74
C GLU A 161 -23.76 -16.09 11.04
N LEU A 162 -23.58 -15.37 12.15
CA LEU A 162 -23.79 -15.92 13.49
C LEU A 162 -25.26 -15.78 13.88
N ARG A 163 -26.04 -16.84 13.63
CA ARG A 163 -27.49 -16.87 13.90
C ARG A 163 -27.88 -16.84 15.39
N ASN A 164 -26.93 -17.04 16.31
CA ASN A 164 -27.23 -17.20 17.73
C ASN A 164 -26.36 -16.32 18.64
N TYR A 165 -26.79 -15.07 18.85
CA TYR A 165 -26.13 -14.09 19.73
C TYR A 165 -26.04 -14.51 21.22
N SER A 166 -26.81 -15.51 21.64
CA SER A 166 -26.77 -16.06 23.00
C SER A 166 -25.53 -16.90 23.28
N ASN A 167 -24.77 -17.28 22.24
CA ASN A 167 -23.49 -17.96 22.44
C ASN A 167 -22.42 -16.92 22.85
N PRO A 168 -21.81 -17.04 24.03
CA PRO A 168 -20.78 -16.09 24.50
C PRO A 168 -19.55 -16.03 23.59
N ASP A 169 -19.26 -17.07 22.81
CA ASP A 169 -18.15 -17.06 21.85
C ASP A 169 -18.48 -16.20 20.61
N ASN A 170 -19.75 -16.18 20.17
CA ASN A 170 -20.20 -15.29 19.09
C ASN A 170 -20.09 -13.81 19.50
N ALA A 171 -20.44 -13.49 20.74
CA ALA A 171 -20.31 -12.14 21.27
C ALA A 171 -18.84 -11.63 21.25
N LYS A 172 -17.87 -12.52 21.49
CA LYS A 172 -16.43 -12.17 21.40
C LYS A 172 -16.01 -11.81 19.98
N ILE A 173 -16.57 -12.48 18.97
CA ILE A 173 -16.27 -12.20 17.55
C ILE A 173 -16.69 -10.77 17.20
N TYR A 174 -17.96 -10.43 17.45
CA TYR A 174 -18.49 -9.08 17.20
C TYR A 174 -17.73 -8.01 17.99
N LEU A 175 -17.52 -8.24 19.29
CA LEU A 175 -16.74 -7.32 20.13
C LEU A 175 -15.33 -7.08 19.57
N SER A 176 -14.65 -8.14 19.14
CA SER A 176 -13.31 -8.02 18.56
C SER A 176 -13.30 -7.28 17.22
N ALA A 177 -14.32 -7.51 16.37
CA ALA A 177 -14.44 -6.86 15.08
C ALA A 177 -14.76 -5.37 15.22
N ASP A 178 -15.65 -5.02 16.14
CA ASP A 178 -16.03 -3.64 16.43
C ASP A 178 -14.86 -2.89 17.09
N ALA A 179 -14.14 -3.53 18.03
CA ALA A 179 -12.93 -2.97 18.64
C ALA A 179 -11.84 -2.70 17.58
N ASP A 180 -11.59 -3.65 16.68
CA ASP A 180 -10.65 -3.47 15.57
C ASP A 180 -11.04 -2.27 14.68
N SER A 181 -12.33 -2.11 14.41
CA SER A 181 -12.88 -1.03 13.57
C SER A 181 -12.73 0.34 14.23
N GLN A 182 -13.04 0.44 15.53
CA GLN A 182 -12.83 1.64 16.35
C GLN A 182 -11.35 2.03 16.43
N MET A 183 -10.47 1.05 16.66
CA MET A 183 -9.02 1.28 16.69
C MET A 183 -8.50 1.76 15.32
N TYR A 184 -8.99 1.16 14.24
CA TYR A 184 -8.64 1.57 12.89
C TYR A 184 -9.13 3.00 12.59
N ALA A 185 -10.38 3.33 12.94
CA ALA A 185 -10.90 4.67 12.79
C ALA A 185 -10.04 5.71 13.53
N GLY A 186 -9.58 5.42 14.75
CA GLY A 186 -8.71 6.32 15.50
C GLY A 186 -7.36 6.54 14.83
N ARG A 187 -6.73 5.46 14.35
CA ARG A 187 -5.41 5.55 13.71
C ARG A 187 -5.46 6.16 12.31
N CYS A 188 -6.55 5.94 11.58
CA CYS A 188 -6.61 6.20 10.14
C CYS A 188 -7.50 7.37 9.75
N TYR A 189 -8.61 7.60 10.46
CA TYR A 189 -9.53 8.71 10.19
C TYR A 189 -9.19 9.94 11.05
N GLU A 190 -8.63 9.77 12.26
CA GLU A 190 -8.19 10.90 13.10
C GLU A 190 -6.70 11.21 12.92
N MET A 191 -5.83 10.22 13.16
CA MET A 191 -4.38 10.46 13.24
C MET A 191 -3.67 10.46 11.87
N ASN A 192 -4.34 10.09 10.77
CA ASN A 192 -3.77 9.96 9.44
C ASN A 192 -2.46 9.13 9.39
N SER A 193 -2.37 8.07 10.21
CA SER A 193 -1.18 7.21 10.24
C SER A 193 -0.98 6.49 8.90
N THR A 194 0.17 6.66 8.25
CA THR A 194 0.40 6.03 6.93
C THR A 194 0.72 4.54 7.03
N LEU A 195 1.38 4.09 8.10
CA LEU A 195 1.82 2.71 8.27
C LEU A 195 0.72 1.80 8.82
N ALA A 196 -0.05 2.28 9.80
CA ALA A 196 -1.09 1.50 10.46
C ALA A 196 -2.31 1.24 9.55
N CYS A 197 -2.46 1.98 8.46
CA CYS A 197 -3.67 2.02 7.64
C CYS A 197 -3.54 1.26 6.31
N LYS A 198 -2.43 0.54 6.08
CA LYS A 198 -2.15 -0.22 4.85
C LYS A 198 -3.00 -1.49 4.67
N SER A 199 -3.76 -1.91 5.69
CA SER A 199 -4.61 -3.12 5.63
C SER A 199 -5.76 -3.03 4.63
N ASN A 200 -6.08 -1.83 4.13
CA ASN A 200 -7.16 -1.59 3.19
C ASN A 200 -6.63 -0.94 1.88
N MET A 201 -7.47 -0.96 0.83
CA MET A 201 -7.20 -0.29 -0.45
C MET A 201 -7.00 1.23 -0.31
N LYS A 202 -7.78 1.86 0.59
CA LYS A 202 -7.65 3.25 0.98
C LYS A 202 -7.58 3.33 2.51
N PRO A 203 -6.75 4.21 3.08
CA PRO A 203 -6.60 4.33 4.53
C PRO A 203 -7.90 4.78 5.21
N PHE A 204 -8.70 5.60 4.53
CA PHE A 204 -10.02 6.03 4.98
C PHE A 204 -10.93 6.34 3.80
N LEU A 205 -12.23 6.37 4.05
CA LEU A 205 -13.26 6.80 3.11
C LEU A 205 -13.72 8.21 3.48
N ASN A 206 -13.59 9.15 2.55
CA ASN A 206 -14.05 10.51 2.79
C ASN A 206 -15.56 10.53 3.00
N SER A 207 -16.01 11.33 3.97
CA SER A 207 -17.41 11.64 4.20
C SER A 207 -17.63 13.14 4.31
N THR A 208 -18.81 13.60 3.93
CA THR A 208 -19.27 14.98 4.15
C THR A 208 -20.36 14.98 5.19
N ALA A 209 -20.42 16.02 6.02
CA ALA A 209 -21.46 16.16 7.02
C ALA A 209 -22.14 17.53 6.98
N THR A 210 -23.44 17.58 7.23
CA THR A 210 -24.27 18.77 7.13
C THR A 210 -25.45 18.72 8.08
N ASP A 211 -25.86 19.86 8.63
CA ASP A 211 -27.05 19.98 9.46
C ASP A 211 -28.33 19.91 8.61
N VAL A 212 -29.30 19.11 9.06
CA VAL A 212 -30.58 18.82 8.40
C VAL A 212 -31.75 18.79 9.39
N ALA A 213 -32.97 18.73 8.87
CA ALA A 213 -34.18 18.61 9.67
C ALA A 213 -34.25 17.27 10.44
N CYS A 214 -35.10 17.21 11.46
CA CYS A 214 -35.38 15.98 12.23
C CYS A 214 -35.78 14.84 11.27
N PRO A 215 -35.11 13.67 11.29
CA PRO A 215 -35.38 12.55 10.38
C PRO A 215 -36.56 11.67 10.81
N PHE A 216 -37.16 11.94 11.97
CA PHE A 216 -38.24 11.16 12.57
C PHE A 216 -39.63 11.72 12.25
N ASN A 217 -40.67 10.90 12.38
CA ASN A 217 -42.04 11.25 11.97
C ASN A 217 -42.64 12.43 12.77
N LYS A 218 -42.16 12.65 13.99
CA LYS A 218 -42.55 13.78 14.85
C LYS A 218 -41.34 14.66 15.15
N ALA A 219 -41.42 15.93 14.77
CA ALA A 219 -40.33 16.89 14.97
C ALA A 219 -39.98 17.08 16.45
N GLU A 220 -40.97 16.94 17.33
CA GLU A 220 -40.84 17.12 18.78
C GLU A 220 -40.13 15.94 19.47
N ALA A 221 -39.86 14.84 18.75
CA ALA A 221 -38.97 13.77 19.20
C ALA A 221 -37.51 14.24 19.27
N CYS A 222 -37.14 15.24 18.46
CA CYS A 222 -35.79 15.79 18.35
C CYS A 222 -35.58 17.01 19.28
N ILE A 223 -34.35 17.20 19.78
CA ILE A 223 -33.93 18.40 20.51
C ILE A 223 -33.28 19.39 19.52
N GLY A 224 -33.75 20.65 19.50
CA GLY A 224 -33.18 21.74 18.70
C GLY A 224 -34.20 22.40 17.77
N SER A 225 -33.82 23.48 17.09
CA SER A 225 -34.71 24.23 16.18
C SER A 225 -34.20 24.25 14.74
N SER A 226 -35.11 24.26 13.76
CA SER A 226 -34.89 24.24 12.30
C SER A 226 -34.15 23.02 11.74
N LYS A 227 -32.88 22.83 12.08
CA LYS A 227 -32.01 21.75 11.58
C LYS A 227 -31.26 21.05 12.72
N PRO A 228 -31.97 20.30 13.59
CA PRO A 228 -31.38 19.71 14.78
C PRO A 228 -30.51 18.47 14.51
N ALA A 229 -30.57 17.90 13.30
CA ALA A 229 -29.95 16.63 12.99
C ALA A 229 -28.66 16.78 12.17
N TYR A 230 -27.72 15.87 12.35
CA TYR A 230 -26.43 15.84 11.68
C TYR A 230 -26.40 14.69 10.67
N ARG A 231 -26.36 15.02 9.38
CA ARG A 231 -26.34 14.06 8.28
C ARG A 231 -24.93 13.85 7.78
N MET A 232 -24.43 12.63 7.87
CA MET A 232 -23.12 12.17 7.40
C MET A 232 -23.30 11.30 6.15
N ASP A 233 -22.50 11.56 5.14
CA ASP A 233 -22.65 10.99 3.81
C ASP A 233 -21.29 10.57 3.26
N SER A 234 -21.11 9.29 2.94
CA SER A 234 -19.85 8.77 2.39
C SER A 234 -19.58 9.24 0.95
N GLY A 235 -20.59 9.81 0.30
CA GLY A 235 -20.62 9.93 -1.16
C GLY A 235 -20.52 8.55 -1.84
N PRO A 236 -20.30 8.52 -3.17
CA PRO A 236 -20.14 7.26 -3.89
C PRO A 236 -18.84 6.54 -3.51
N ILE A 237 -18.95 5.28 -3.12
CA ILE A 237 -17.86 4.36 -2.79
C ILE A 237 -17.73 3.34 -3.92
N ASN A 238 -16.67 3.48 -4.72
CA ASN A 238 -16.40 2.55 -5.83
C ASN A 238 -15.83 1.23 -5.31
N SER A 239 -16.43 0.10 -5.71
CA SER A 239 -16.05 -1.25 -5.27
C SER A 239 -14.57 -1.58 -5.56
N ASN A 240 -14.02 -1.09 -6.66
CA ASN A 240 -12.63 -1.34 -7.05
C ASN A 240 -11.67 -0.33 -6.41
N HIS A 241 -11.90 0.97 -6.61
CA HIS A 241 -10.91 2.00 -6.22
C HIS A 241 -10.91 2.37 -4.73
N LYS A 242 -12.03 2.12 -4.02
CA LYS A 242 -12.15 2.43 -2.58
C LYS A 242 -12.15 1.17 -1.72
N LEU A 243 -12.80 0.09 -2.16
CA LEU A 243 -12.92 -1.16 -1.39
C LEU A 243 -11.93 -2.27 -1.81
N GLY A 244 -11.23 -2.11 -2.94
CA GLY A 244 -10.18 -3.03 -3.36
C GLY A 244 -10.67 -4.29 -4.09
N LEU A 245 -11.94 -4.38 -4.50
CA LEU A 245 -12.42 -5.49 -5.32
C LEU A 245 -11.93 -5.31 -6.77
N ASN A 246 -10.82 -5.98 -7.13
CA ASN A 246 -10.13 -5.85 -8.41
C ASN A 246 -11.00 -6.34 -9.58
N ALA A 247 -11.74 -5.42 -10.18
CA ALA A 247 -12.78 -5.71 -11.16
C ALA A 247 -12.58 -4.88 -12.43
N LYS A 248 -12.89 -5.48 -13.59
CA LYS A 248 -12.97 -4.73 -14.86
C LYS A 248 -13.97 -3.60 -14.71
N LYS A 249 -13.84 -2.56 -15.51
CA LYS A 249 -14.78 -1.43 -15.52
C LYS A 249 -16.23 -1.94 -15.51
N SER A 250 -16.63 -2.75 -16.49
CA SER A 250 -17.98 -3.34 -16.62
C SER A 250 -18.50 -4.10 -15.39
N GLU A 251 -17.62 -4.56 -14.50
CA GLU A 251 -17.95 -5.37 -13.32
C GLU A 251 -18.05 -4.52 -12.03
N ARG A 252 -17.72 -3.22 -12.08
CA ARG A 252 -17.71 -2.32 -10.92
C ARG A 252 -19.11 -1.83 -10.55
N LEU A 253 -19.26 -1.50 -9.27
CA LEU A 253 -20.43 -0.84 -8.70
C LEU A 253 -20.00 0.31 -7.78
N GLU A 254 -20.92 1.23 -7.53
CA GLU A 254 -20.78 2.24 -6.50
C GLU A 254 -21.85 2.02 -5.43
N VAL A 255 -21.46 2.13 -4.17
CA VAL A 255 -22.38 2.11 -3.02
C VAL A 255 -22.24 3.42 -2.25
N ARG A 256 -23.29 3.85 -1.57
CA ARG A 256 -23.29 5.06 -0.74
C ARG A 256 -23.98 4.73 0.58
N LYS A 257 -23.36 5.11 1.69
CA LYS A 257 -23.92 5.02 3.04
C LYS A 257 -24.19 6.43 3.55
N VAL A 258 -25.38 6.63 4.13
CA VAL A 258 -25.82 7.88 4.73
C VAL A 258 -26.37 7.58 6.11
N ALA A 259 -25.86 8.28 7.12
CA ALA A 259 -26.41 8.24 8.47
C ALA A 259 -26.89 9.63 8.87
N THR A 260 -28.07 9.73 9.49
CA THR A 260 -28.57 11.00 10.05
C THR A 260 -28.87 10.80 11.52
N CYS A 261 -28.18 11.55 12.39
CA CYS A 261 -28.29 11.42 13.84
C CYS A 261 -28.77 12.70 14.50
N VAL A 262 -29.50 12.59 15.61
CA VAL A 262 -30.07 13.73 16.32
C VAL A 262 -30.28 13.41 17.81
N PRO A 263 -29.99 14.35 18.72
CA PRO A 263 -30.33 14.20 20.13
C PRO A 263 -31.85 14.13 20.33
N LEU A 264 -32.32 13.20 21.16
CA LEU A 264 -33.74 12.91 21.38
C LEU A 264 -34.27 13.55 22.66
N ASN A 265 -35.51 14.02 22.60
CA ASN A 265 -36.25 14.49 23.77
C ASN A 265 -36.86 13.32 24.55
N LEU A 266 -36.00 12.53 25.21
CA LEU A 266 -36.42 11.31 25.91
C LEU A 266 -37.43 11.53 27.05
N THR A 267 -37.58 12.76 27.55
CA THR A 267 -38.54 13.08 28.60
C THR A 267 -39.99 12.80 28.17
N ARG A 268 -40.28 12.82 26.87
CA ARG A 268 -41.62 12.50 26.33
C ARG A 268 -41.95 11.02 26.37
N TYR A 269 -40.94 10.16 26.40
CA TYR A 269 -41.07 8.70 26.39
C TYR A 269 -40.78 8.08 27.76
N LEU A 270 -40.53 8.91 28.77
CA LEU A 270 -40.31 8.49 30.14
C LEU A 270 -41.67 8.30 30.82
N THR A 271 -41.99 7.09 31.24
CA THR A 271 -43.17 6.86 32.08
C THR A 271 -42.91 7.32 33.52
N HIS A 272 -43.88 8.01 34.12
CA HIS A 272 -43.74 8.58 35.46
C HIS A 272 -43.64 7.51 36.57
N GLU A 273 -42.56 7.67 37.35
CA GLU A 273 -42.32 7.25 38.74
C GLU A 273 -41.82 5.81 39.05
N LEU A 274 -40.50 5.72 39.20
CA LEU A 274 -39.83 5.47 40.49
C LEU A 274 -40.60 4.60 41.48
N LYS A 275 -40.68 3.29 41.21
CA LYS A 275 -41.05 2.36 42.28
C LYS A 275 -39.88 2.31 43.28
N THR A 276 -40.07 2.93 44.45
CA THR A 276 -39.20 2.72 45.60
C THR A 276 -39.35 1.27 46.04
N ILE A 277 -38.28 0.48 45.96
CA ILE A 277 -38.29 -0.89 46.48
C ILE A 277 -37.52 -0.90 47.79
N SER A 278 -38.23 -1.17 48.89
CA SER A 278 -37.61 -1.41 50.19
C SER A 278 -36.86 -2.73 50.16
N VAL A 279 -35.53 -2.67 50.19
CA VAL A 279 -34.66 -3.85 50.22
C VAL A 279 -34.60 -4.38 51.66
N GLY A 280 -35.69 -4.98 52.13
CA GLY A 280 -35.78 -5.61 53.45
C GLY A 280 -35.72 -4.65 54.66
N PRO A 281 -35.90 -5.16 55.89
CA PRO A 281 -35.82 -4.35 57.10
C PRO A 281 -34.35 -3.95 57.35
N GLY A 282 -34.06 -2.64 57.26
CA GLY A 282 -32.75 -2.07 57.64
C GLY A 282 -31.94 -1.41 56.52
N VAL A 283 -32.41 -1.43 55.26
CA VAL A 283 -31.74 -0.75 54.13
C VAL A 283 -32.57 0.44 53.65
N ASN A 284 -32.26 1.64 54.15
CA ASN A 284 -32.89 2.92 53.76
C ASN A 284 -32.34 3.47 52.44
N ASN A 285 -32.27 2.67 51.38
CA ASN A 285 -31.85 3.14 50.06
C ASN A 285 -32.98 2.99 49.04
N ASP A 286 -33.69 4.09 48.80
CA ASP A 286 -34.71 4.19 47.76
C ASP A 286 -34.07 3.98 46.37
N VAL A 287 -34.22 2.79 45.78
CA VAL A 287 -33.78 2.52 44.41
C VAL A 287 -34.77 3.15 43.43
N ARG A 288 -34.25 3.98 42.52
CA ARG A 288 -35.04 4.78 41.59
C ARG A 288 -34.89 4.23 40.16
N ILE A 289 -35.97 3.70 39.59
CA ILE A 289 -35.96 3.08 38.25
C ILE A 289 -36.79 3.93 37.27
N GLY A 290 -36.24 4.20 36.10
CA GLY A 290 -36.93 4.85 34.98
C GLY A 290 -37.09 3.90 33.80
N PHE A 291 -38.27 3.92 33.16
CA PHE A 291 -38.59 3.14 31.97
C PHE A 291 -38.84 4.08 30.80
N PHE A 292 -38.14 3.84 29.68
CA PHE A 292 -38.31 4.57 28.44
C PHE A 292 -39.09 3.69 27.44
N GLN A 293 -40.26 4.17 27.01
CA GLN A 293 -41.16 3.47 26.08
C GLN A 293 -41.05 4.09 24.69
N LEU A 294 -40.13 3.58 23.88
CA LEU A 294 -40.01 3.87 22.46
C LEU A 294 -40.50 2.68 21.60
N GLY A 295 -41.12 1.68 22.24
CA GLY A 295 -41.68 0.49 21.62
C GLY A 295 -41.14 -0.84 22.19
N PRO A 296 -41.87 -1.95 22.01
CA PRO A 296 -41.55 -3.21 22.66
C PRO A 296 -40.26 -3.84 22.12
N ARG A 297 -39.56 -4.57 22.99
CA ARG A 297 -38.53 -5.53 22.60
C ARG A 297 -39.14 -6.90 22.33
N CYS A 298 -38.49 -7.68 21.48
CA CYS A 298 -38.93 -9.04 21.17
C CYS A 298 -38.89 -9.92 22.44
N LYS A 299 -40.01 -10.58 22.78
CA LYS A 299 -40.05 -11.60 23.84
C LYS A 299 -39.61 -12.93 23.23
N ARG A 300 -38.44 -13.45 23.60
CA ARG A 300 -38.15 -14.87 23.31
C ARG A 300 -39.07 -15.75 24.15
N GLN A 301 -39.86 -16.61 23.51
CA GLN A 301 -40.57 -17.69 24.19
C GLN A 301 -39.54 -18.65 24.78
N ASN A 302 -39.41 -18.64 26.10
CA ASN A 302 -38.76 -19.74 26.84
C ASN A 302 -39.68 -20.96 26.74
N THR A 303 -39.59 -21.71 25.66
CA THR A 303 -40.06 -23.09 25.61
C THR A 303 -38.85 -23.98 25.45
N ASP A 304 -38.10 -24.18 26.53
CA ASP A 304 -37.38 -25.44 26.76
C ASP A 304 -37.12 -25.65 28.26
N ARG A 305 -37.25 -26.91 28.64
CA ARG A 305 -37.45 -27.41 30.01
C ARG A 305 -36.33 -26.99 30.96
N VAL A 306 -36.74 -26.60 32.18
CA VAL A 306 -35.88 -26.48 33.37
C VAL A 306 -35.20 -27.83 33.63
N GLY A 307 -33.94 -27.93 33.23
CA GLY A 307 -32.99 -28.95 33.67
C GLY A 307 -31.94 -28.30 34.55
N ASN A 308 -31.76 -28.85 35.75
CA ASN A 308 -30.89 -28.34 36.81
C ASN A 308 -29.45 -28.03 36.35
N GLY A 309 -28.93 -26.88 36.81
CA GLY A 309 -27.51 -26.75 37.13
C GLY A 309 -26.57 -26.34 36.00
N SER A 310 -26.78 -25.17 35.38
CA SER A 310 -25.72 -24.47 34.64
C SER A 310 -26.09 -23.00 34.45
N THR A 311 -25.26 -22.11 34.98
CA THR A 311 -25.38 -20.65 34.86
C THR A 311 -25.15 -20.21 33.41
N VAL A 312 -26.25 -19.95 32.70
CA VAL A 312 -26.27 -19.43 31.32
C VAL A 312 -26.03 -17.93 31.33
N ALA A 313 -25.02 -17.49 30.56
CA ALA A 313 -24.76 -16.08 30.28
C ALA A 313 -25.90 -15.53 29.40
N ASN A 314 -26.74 -14.68 30.00
CA ASN A 314 -27.91 -14.10 29.35
C ASN A 314 -27.51 -12.95 28.41
N GLY A 315 -27.45 -13.23 27.11
CA GLY A 315 -27.57 -12.23 26.04
C GLY A 315 -29.04 -12.11 25.63
N ALA A 316 -29.60 -10.90 25.76
CA ALA A 316 -30.93 -10.49 25.28
C ALA A 316 -32.13 -11.34 25.75
N GLY A 317 -32.76 -10.96 26.86
CA GLY A 317 -34.08 -11.51 27.22
C GLY A 317 -34.49 -11.41 28.69
N SER A 318 -33.57 -11.10 29.59
CA SER A 318 -33.90 -10.77 30.98
C SER A 318 -33.52 -9.33 31.24
N ILE A 319 -34.42 -8.59 31.89
CA ILE A 319 -34.07 -7.39 32.64
C ILE A 319 -33.24 -7.86 33.85
N ALA A 320 -32.00 -8.25 33.55
CA ALA A 320 -30.95 -8.47 34.51
C ALA A 320 -30.01 -7.28 34.32
N ILE A 321 -29.69 -6.65 35.44
CA ILE A 321 -28.87 -5.47 35.45
C ILE A 321 -27.44 -5.95 35.21
N GLN A 322 -27.05 -6.04 33.94
CA GLN A 322 -25.65 -6.25 33.58
C GLN A 322 -24.89 -4.94 33.76
N ASN A 323 -24.71 -4.57 35.02
CA ASN A 323 -23.69 -3.64 35.46
C ASN A 323 -22.33 -4.32 35.26
N ASN A 324 -21.71 -4.16 34.10
CA ASN A 324 -20.33 -4.64 33.86
C ASN A 324 -19.27 -3.69 34.45
N GLY A 325 -19.67 -2.72 35.28
CA GLY A 325 -18.78 -1.99 36.18
C GLY A 325 -18.57 -2.73 37.51
N PRO A 326 -17.52 -2.39 38.28
CA PRO A 326 -17.28 -2.95 39.59
C PRO A 326 -18.32 -2.38 40.56
N ILE A 327 -19.50 -2.99 40.59
CA ILE A 327 -20.45 -2.80 41.67
C ILE A 327 -20.12 -3.87 42.69
N SER A 328 -20.01 -3.47 43.96
CA SER A 328 -19.85 -4.42 45.05
C SER A 328 -20.89 -5.55 44.94
N ASP A 329 -20.49 -6.79 45.18
CA ASP A 329 -21.36 -7.96 45.02
C ASP A 329 -22.70 -7.82 45.79
N HIS A 330 -22.71 -7.02 46.86
CA HIS A 330 -23.90 -6.65 47.61
C HIS A 330 -24.90 -5.76 46.85
N ALA A 331 -24.46 -4.77 46.07
CA ALA A 331 -25.37 -3.93 45.30
C ALA A 331 -25.90 -4.67 44.06
N ARG A 332 -25.11 -5.57 43.44
CA ARG A 332 -25.58 -6.42 42.34
C ARG A 332 -26.66 -7.41 42.81
N ALA A 333 -26.44 -8.11 43.93
CA ALA A 333 -27.42 -9.04 44.51
C ALA A 333 -28.76 -8.36 44.88
N ASN A 334 -28.71 -7.14 45.41
CA ASN A 334 -29.92 -6.37 45.72
C ASN A 334 -30.66 -5.93 44.46
N THR A 335 -29.96 -5.55 43.38
CA THR A 335 -30.65 -5.07 42.18
C THR A 335 -31.27 -6.19 41.35
N ASP A 336 -30.67 -7.39 41.34
CA ASP A 336 -31.24 -8.59 40.68
C ASP A 336 -32.45 -9.16 41.44
N GLN A 337 -32.49 -9.06 42.78
CA GLN A 337 -33.70 -9.37 43.55
C GLN A 337 -34.84 -8.38 43.28
N VAL A 338 -34.52 -7.08 43.17
CA VAL A 338 -35.46 -5.98 42.93
C VAL A 338 -36.11 -6.07 41.54
N THR A 339 -35.38 -6.45 40.49
CA THR A 339 -35.94 -6.63 39.13
C THR A 339 -36.78 -7.89 38.98
N SER A 340 -36.52 -8.95 39.75
CA SER A 340 -37.29 -10.21 39.69
C SER A 340 -38.74 -10.09 40.21
N GLN A 341 -39.05 -9.05 40.99
CA GLN A 341 -40.37 -8.81 41.60
C GLN A 341 -41.16 -7.68 40.92
N MET A 342 -40.69 -7.17 39.77
CA MET A 342 -41.20 -5.94 39.17
C MET A 342 -41.93 -6.20 37.85
N ASP A 343 -43.21 -5.83 37.78
CA ASP A 343 -43.95 -5.77 36.52
C ASP A 343 -43.36 -4.66 35.64
N ILE A 344 -42.57 -5.06 34.66
CA ILE A 344 -42.01 -4.15 33.65
C ILE A 344 -43.17 -3.69 32.76
N PRO A 345 -43.38 -2.37 32.60
CA PRO A 345 -44.43 -1.87 31.72
C PRO A 345 -44.34 -2.51 30.33
N PRO A 346 -45.46 -2.92 29.73
CA PRO A 346 -45.46 -3.32 28.32
C PRO A 346 -44.84 -2.20 27.48
N ASP A 347 -44.17 -2.55 26.39
CA ASP A 347 -43.51 -1.61 25.47
C ASP A 347 -42.29 -0.85 26.01
N THR A 348 -41.72 -1.29 27.13
CA THR A 348 -40.43 -0.77 27.62
C THR A 348 -39.30 -1.09 26.65
N THR A 349 -38.61 -0.05 26.18
CA THR A 349 -37.42 -0.15 25.29
C THR A 349 -36.11 -0.13 26.05
N TYR A 350 -36.01 0.72 27.08
CA TYR A 350 -34.81 0.86 27.89
C TYR A 350 -35.20 1.12 29.34
N GLN A 351 -34.47 0.50 30.25
CA GLN A 351 -34.61 0.68 31.69
C GLN A 351 -33.31 1.22 32.25
N TYR A 352 -33.45 2.18 33.15
CA TYR A 352 -32.33 2.75 33.87
C TYR A 352 -32.57 2.70 35.37
N VAL A 353 -31.57 2.20 36.10
CA VAL A 353 -31.53 2.31 37.57
C VAL A 353 -30.65 3.50 37.90
N LYS A 354 -31.21 4.51 38.55
CA LYS A 354 -30.43 5.63 39.05
C LYS A 354 -29.49 5.13 40.12
N ALA A 355 -28.21 5.09 39.79
CA ALA A 355 -27.16 4.74 40.74
C ALA A 355 -27.22 5.68 41.95
N ALA A 356 -26.99 5.13 43.14
CA ALA A 356 -26.78 5.95 44.33
C ALA A 356 -25.52 6.82 44.11
N ARG A 357 -25.54 8.07 44.59
CA ARG A 357 -24.33 8.91 44.63
C ARG A 357 -23.21 8.14 45.35
N GLY A 358 -22.01 8.08 44.75
CA GLY A 358 -20.88 7.33 45.30
C GLY A 358 -20.80 5.87 44.85
N ALA A 359 -21.58 5.45 43.86
CA ALA A 359 -21.47 4.12 43.25
C ALA A 359 -20.24 3.94 42.34
N SER A 360 -19.48 5.02 42.09
CA SER A 360 -18.25 5.00 41.28
C SER A 360 -18.47 4.39 39.89
N LEU A 361 -19.58 4.72 39.24
CA LEU A 361 -19.93 4.23 37.90
C LEU A 361 -19.71 5.29 36.84
N GLY A 362 -18.92 4.95 35.82
CA GLY A 362 -18.71 5.77 34.63
C GLY A 362 -19.90 5.74 33.68
N TYR A 363 -19.73 6.30 32.48
CA TYR A 363 -20.76 6.24 31.44
C TYR A 363 -21.20 4.79 31.15
N ASP A 364 -22.48 4.59 30.89
CA ASP A 364 -23.00 3.39 30.23
C ASP A 364 -23.70 3.80 28.93
N LEU A 365 -23.46 3.04 27.85
CA LEU A 365 -24.05 3.28 26.55
C LEU A 365 -24.76 2.02 26.09
N ARG A 366 -26.06 2.13 25.81
CA ARG A 366 -26.89 1.03 25.33
C ARG A 366 -27.57 1.41 24.03
N VAL A 367 -27.58 0.49 23.08
CA VAL A 367 -28.15 0.73 21.76
C VAL A 367 -29.31 -0.23 21.53
N VAL A 368 -30.39 0.29 20.97
CA VAL A 368 -31.46 -0.51 20.36
C VAL A 368 -31.50 -0.21 18.87
N HIS A 369 -31.93 -1.20 18.10
CA HIS A 369 -31.92 -1.12 16.66
C HIS A 369 -33.11 -1.88 16.07
N SER A 370 -33.72 -1.28 15.06
CA SER A 370 -34.80 -1.81 14.25
C SER A 370 -34.40 -1.75 12.78
N GLU A 371 -34.33 -2.93 12.17
CA GLU A 371 -34.01 -3.13 10.76
C GLU A 371 -35.29 -3.31 9.95
N LEU A 372 -35.56 -2.45 8.98
CA LEU A 372 -36.83 -2.49 8.27
C LEU A 372 -36.93 -3.77 7.44
N GLY A 373 -37.92 -4.63 7.69
CA GLY A 373 -38.14 -5.86 6.94
C GLY A 373 -37.35 -7.09 7.42
N ALA A 374 -36.62 -7.01 8.53
CA ALA A 374 -36.03 -8.19 9.18
C ALA A 374 -37.10 -9.06 9.84
N GLU A 375 -36.97 -10.39 9.70
CA GLU A 375 -37.87 -11.38 10.33
C GLU A 375 -37.72 -11.40 11.87
N GLU A 376 -36.51 -11.14 12.37
CA GLU A 376 -36.20 -11.02 13.80
C GLU A 376 -35.72 -9.60 14.13
N GLN A 377 -36.61 -8.76 14.67
CA GLN A 377 -36.24 -7.44 15.17
C GLN A 377 -36.01 -7.48 16.68
N SER A 378 -34.91 -6.87 17.15
CA SER A 378 -34.62 -6.74 18.58
C SER A 378 -35.56 -5.76 19.29
N TRP A 379 -36.08 -4.78 18.54
CA TRP A 379 -36.93 -3.68 18.99
C TRP A 379 -37.91 -3.28 17.89
N PHE A 380 -39.18 -3.12 18.24
CA PHE A 380 -40.23 -2.64 17.36
C PHE A 380 -40.55 -1.18 17.71
N PRO A 381 -40.20 -0.20 16.88
CA PRO A 381 -40.37 1.21 17.19
C PRO A 381 -41.84 1.63 17.18
N ILE A 382 -42.21 2.54 18.08
CA ILE A 382 -43.47 3.30 17.99
C ILE A 382 -43.49 4.19 16.74
N ASP A 383 -44.68 4.70 16.39
CA ASP A 383 -44.89 5.49 15.17
C ASP A 383 -43.94 6.69 15.02
N ASP A 384 -43.48 7.30 16.12
CA ASP A 384 -42.50 8.40 16.07
C ASP A 384 -41.17 7.99 15.39
N PHE A 385 -40.76 6.73 15.58
CA PHE A 385 -39.50 6.17 15.09
C PHE A 385 -39.69 5.13 13.97
N LYS A 386 -40.94 4.82 13.58
CA LYS A 386 -41.26 3.83 12.55
C LYS A 386 -41.16 4.44 11.15
N LEU A 387 -39.96 4.35 10.56
CA LEU A 387 -39.67 4.83 9.21
C LEU A 387 -39.88 3.75 8.15
N GLN A 388 -40.19 4.16 6.91
CA GLN A 388 -40.39 3.23 5.77
C GLN A 388 -39.20 3.16 4.81
N ASN A 389 -38.18 4.00 5.01
CA ASN A 389 -37.06 4.16 4.08
C ASN A 389 -35.69 4.20 4.76
N ALA A 390 -35.58 3.80 6.03
CA ALA A 390 -34.33 3.79 6.78
C ALA A 390 -34.38 2.77 7.92
N ASP A 391 -33.21 2.25 8.29
CA ASP A 391 -33.02 1.49 9.53
C ASP A 391 -32.82 2.47 10.69
N VAL A 392 -33.33 2.15 11.88
CA VAL A 392 -33.35 3.09 13.01
C VAL A 392 -32.61 2.51 14.20
N ALA A 393 -31.76 3.33 14.82
CA ALA A 393 -31.08 3.00 16.06
C ALA A 393 -31.24 4.13 17.09
N VAL A 394 -31.36 3.76 18.37
CA VAL A 394 -31.37 4.71 19.49
C VAL A 394 -30.28 4.35 20.47
N PHE A 395 -29.40 5.32 20.73
CA PHE A 395 -28.28 5.24 21.65
C PHE A 395 -28.69 5.93 22.95
N PHE A 396 -28.81 5.17 24.03
CA PHE A 396 -29.09 5.67 25.38
C PHE A 396 -27.78 5.82 26.14
N LEU A 397 -27.48 7.04 26.58
CA LEU A 397 -26.35 7.35 27.42
C LEU A 397 -26.83 7.56 28.86
N ALA A 398 -26.37 6.70 29.76
CA ALA A 398 -26.48 6.93 31.19
C ALA A 398 -25.21 7.62 31.69
N SER A 399 -25.37 8.83 32.23
CA SER A 399 -24.26 9.61 32.79
C SER A 399 -23.75 9.07 34.13
N ASN A 400 -24.55 8.25 34.82
CA ASN A 400 -24.23 7.65 36.13
C ASN A 400 -23.61 8.65 37.11
N ASP A 401 -22.45 8.33 37.71
CA ASP A 401 -21.76 9.15 38.71
C ASP A 401 -20.55 9.90 38.09
N VAL A 402 -20.60 10.19 36.79
CA VAL A 402 -19.57 10.98 36.10
C VAL A 402 -19.70 12.45 36.47
N ARG A 403 -18.61 13.00 37.02
CA ARG A 403 -18.49 14.41 37.42
C ARG A 403 -17.72 15.20 36.37
N TYR A 404 -18.20 16.38 36.01
CA TYR A 404 -17.60 17.20 34.97
C TYR A 404 -16.79 18.34 35.59
N LEU A 405 -15.54 18.54 35.15
CA LEU A 405 -14.73 19.68 35.60
C LEU A 405 -15.14 21.01 34.96
N HIS A 406 -15.96 20.95 33.91
CA HIS A 406 -16.48 22.11 33.19
C HIS A 406 -17.96 21.89 32.90
N PRO A 407 -18.81 22.92 33.03
CA PRO A 407 -20.20 22.81 32.61
C PRO A 407 -20.29 22.60 31.10
N THR A 408 -21.25 21.79 30.67
CA THR A 408 -21.56 21.60 29.24
C THR A 408 -23.06 21.70 28.98
N SER A 409 -23.37 22.38 27.88
CA SER A 409 -24.74 22.51 27.33
C SER A 409 -25.00 21.53 26.19
N ASP A 410 -24.07 20.61 25.90
CA ASP A 410 -24.26 19.58 24.89
C ASP A 410 -25.50 18.73 25.23
N PRO A 411 -26.45 18.52 24.30
CA PRO A 411 -27.71 17.83 24.59
C PRO A 411 -27.53 16.34 24.93
N PHE A 412 -26.43 15.72 24.50
CA PHE A 412 -26.11 14.33 24.82
C PHE A 412 -25.35 14.22 26.14
N TYR A 413 -24.41 15.12 26.44
CA TYR A 413 -23.61 15.13 27.67
C TYR A 413 -24.07 16.13 28.73
N LEU A 414 -25.30 16.65 28.63
CA LEU A 414 -25.80 17.81 29.38
C LEU A 414 -25.46 17.75 30.88
N ALA A 415 -24.55 18.62 31.32
CA ALA A 415 -24.06 18.71 32.69
C ALA A 415 -23.78 20.16 33.06
N ASN A 416 -24.83 20.86 33.49
CA ASN A 416 -24.76 22.25 33.93
C ASN A 416 -25.26 22.43 35.38
N LYS A 417 -25.55 21.32 36.08
CA LYS A 417 -25.98 21.36 37.47
C LYS A 417 -24.76 21.49 38.38
N SER A 418 -24.54 22.70 38.90
CA SER A 418 -23.46 22.95 39.87
C SER A 418 -23.65 22.07 41.12
N SER A 419 -22.56 21.50 41.63
CA SER A 419 -22.53 20.62 42.80
C SER A 419 -22.75 21.34 44.15
N GLN A 420 -23.21 22.60 44.15
CA GLN A 420 -23.54 23.39 45.36
C GLN A 420 -22.49 23.31 46.49
N GLY A 421 -21.20 23.42 46.16
CA GLY A 421 -20.11 23.44 47.14
C GLY A 421 -19.47 22.08 47.42
N GLU A 422 -19.96 20.99 46.83
CA GLU A 422 -19.24 19.73 46.79
C GLU A 422 -18.03 19.85 45.87
N THR A 423 -16.89 19.31 46.29
CA THR A 423 -15.63 19.42 45.56
C THR A 423 -14.93 18.08 45.46
N ILE A 424 -14.13 17.92 44.41
CA ILE A 424 -13.28 16.74 44.23
C ILE A 424 -11.91 17.06 44.81
N SER A 425 -11.40 16.18 45.66
CA SER A 425 -10.03 16.26 46.15
C SER A 425 -9.11 15.58 45.13
N LEU A 426 -8.27 16.36 44.46
CA LEU A 426 -7.17 15.80 43.69
C LEU A 426 -6.08 15.41 44.69
N GLY A 427 -5.89 14.12 44.94
CA GLY A 427 -5.02 13.59 46.00
C GLY A 427 -3.68 14.34 46.17
N GLY A 428 -3.19 14.41 47.42
CA GLY A 428 -1.96 15.12 47.77
C GLY A 428 -2.14 16.50 48.41
N GLY A 429 -3.33 16.80 48.97
CA GLY A 429 -3.58 18.00 49.78
C GLY A 429 -3.69 19.31 49.00
N ARG A 430 -3.87 19.26 47.67
CA ARG A 430 -4.00 20.44 46.81
C ARG A 430 -5.39 20.56 46.21
N ALA A 431 -6.05 21.67 46.55
CA ALA A 431 -7.25 22.25 45.94
C ALA A 431 -8.47 21.35 45.72
N ASN A 432 -9.54 21.69 46.43
CA ASN A 432 -10.90 21.21 46.20
C ASN A 432 -11.48 21.87 44.95
N ILE A 433 -11.75 21.10 43.89
CA ILE A 433 -12.26 21.63 42.61
C ILE A 433 -13.78 21.44 42.52
N PRO A 434 -14.55 22.50 42.20
CA PRO A 434 -15.99 22.36 41.95
C PRO A 434 -16.23 21.52 40.70
N TYR A 435 -17.35 20.79 40.68
CA TYR A 435 -17.76 19.99 39.54
C TYR A 435 -19.22 20.23 39.19
N TRP A 436 -19.60 19.75 38.01
CA TRP A 436 -20.96 19.77 37.52
C TRP A 436 -21.48 18.35 37.36
N ASP A 437 -22.72 18.15 37.79
CA ASP A 437 -23.48 16.92 37.63
C ASP A 437 -24.31 16.98 36.33
N SER A 438 -24.61 15.81 35.79
CA SER A 438 -25.53 15.70 34.67
C SER A 438 -26.94 16.17 35.05
N PHE A 439 -27.58 16.92 34.14
CA PHE A 439 -28.93 17.44 34.36
C PHE A 439 -29.99 16.34 34.22
N LYS A 440 -29.79 15.41 33.27
CA LYS A 440 -30.66 14.25 33.05
C LYS A 440 -29.89 12.96 33.32
N PRO A 441 -30.47 11.99 34.04
CA PRO A 441 -29.79 10.72 34.31
C PRO A 441 -29.51 9.92 33.03
N VAL A 442 -30.39 10.05 32.04
CA VAL A 442 -30.28 9.41 30.73
C VAL A 442 -30.60 10.43 29.64
N THR A 443 -29.75 10.48 28.63
CA THR A 443 -29.94 11.20 27.36
C THR A 443 -29.90 10.18 26.21
N GLY A 444 -30.24 10.61 25.00
CA GLY A 444 -30.12 9.71 23.85
C GLY A 444 -29.98 10.40 22.51
N ILE A 445 -29.43 9.66 21.56
CA ILE A 445 -29.31 10.04 20.15
C ILE A 445 -30.05 9.00 19.32
N GLY A 446 -30.94 9.46 18.45
CA GLY A 446 -31.56 8.64 17.42
C GLY A 446 -30.79 8.80 16.13
N CYS A 447 -30.47 7.69 15.46
CA CYS A 447 -29.81 7.66 14.17
C CYS A 447 -30.63 6.84 13.16
N THR A 448 -30.58 7.27 11.90
CA THR A 448 -31.13 6.54 10.76
C THR A 448 -30.02 6.14 9.80
N ASP A 449 -29.98 4.89 9.33
CA ASP A 449 -29.06 4.42 8.28
C ASP A 449 -29.81 4.24 6.96
N GLN A 450 -29.20 4.73 5.87
CA GLN A 450 -29.71 4.58 4.51
C GLN A 450 -28.59 4.26 3.52
N TYR A 451 -28.92 3.49 2.50
CA TYR A 451 -28.00 2.98 1.51
C TYR A 451 -28.51 3.20 0.09
N GLN A 452 -27.59 3.42 -0.85
CA GLN A 452 -27.89 3.58 -2.26
C GLN A 452 -26.86 2.84 -3.10
N ILE A 453 -27.31 2.17 -4.16
CA ILE A 453 -26.47 1.44 -5.11
C ILE A 453 -26.56 2.11 -6.47
N CYS A 454 -25.43 2.23 -7.16
CA CYS A 454 -25.36 2.83 -8.48
C CYS A 454 -24.60 1.94 -9.47
N ASN A 455 -25.19 1.75 -10.66
CA ASN A 455 -24.57 1.08 -11.80
C ASN A 455 -24.21 2.11 -12.89
N LYS A 456 -23.11 2.86 -12.68
CA LYS A 456 -22.67 3.91 -13.62
C LYS A 456 -21.91 3.37 -14.84
N THR A 457 -21.75 2.06 -14.93
CA THR A 457 -20.72 1.48 -15.81
C THR A 457 -21.19 1.19 -17.22
N PHE A 458 -22.50 1.16 -17.43
CA PHE A 458 -23.08 0.75 -18.71
C PHE A 458 -23.13 1.87 -19.76
N LYS A 459 -23.08 3.17 -19.38
CA LYS A 459 -23.33 4.28 -20.33
C LYS A 459 -22.58 5.58 -20.02
N LYS A 460 -21.25 5.53 -19.83
CA LYS A 460 -20.45 6.79 -19.76
C LYS A 460 -20.58 7.67 -21.01
N GLU A 461 -21.01 7.13 -22.15
CA GLU A 461 -21.29 7.89 -23.37
C GLU A 461 -22.61 8.69 -23.35
N LYS A 462 -23.48 8.51 -22.34
CA LYS A 462 -24.77 9.23 -22.21
C LYS A 462 -25.04 9.76 -20.80
N LEU A 463 -24.00 10.07 -20.02
CA LEU A 463 -24.17 10.73 -18.72
C LEU A 463 -24.45 12.23 -18.94
N THR A 464 -25.70 12.63 -18.77
CA THR A 464 -26.10 14.03 -18.48
C THR A 464 -26.57 14.12 -17.02
N PRO A 465 -26.44 15.28 -16.35
CA PRO A 465 -26.88 15.46 -14.95
C PRO A 465 -28.35 15.10 -14.70
N GLN A 466 -29.22 15.19 -15.72
CA GLN A 466 -30.62 14.80 -15.63
C GLN A 466 -30.86 13.28 -15.54
N ASN A 467 -29.94 12.42 -16.02
CA ASN A 467 -30.13 10.96 -16.08
C ASN A 467 -29.50 10.21 -14.90
N GLU A 468 -28.90 10.89 -13.91
CA GLU A 468 -28.23 10.24 -12.77
C GLU A 468 -29.21 9.41 -11.91
N LYS A 469 -30.50 9.80 -11.89
CA LYS A 469 -31.57 9.04 -11.23
C LYS A 469 -31.89 7.70 -11.90
N ASP A 470 -31.55 7.51 -13.18
CA ASP A 470 -31.85 6.27 -13.91
C ASP A 470 -30.86 5.14 -13.61
N PHE A 471 -29.73 5.44 -12.94
CA PHE A 471 -28.64 4.48 -12.71
C PHE A 471 -28.42 4.14 -11.23
N CYS A 472 -29.15 4.78 -10.33
CA CYS A 472 -29.02 4.61 -8.89
C CYS A 472 -30.37 4.25 -8.27
N THR A 473 -30.35 3.38 -7.26
CA THR A 473 -31.53 3.14 -6.42
C THR A 473 -31.87 4.40 -5.61
N PRO A 474 -33.11 4.56 -5.12
CA PRO A 474 -33.36 5.50 -4.03
C PRO A 474 -32.53 5.14 -2.79
N LEU A 475 -32.37 6.11 -1.89
CA LEU A 475 -31.86 5.84 -0.53
C LEU A 475 -32.91 5.03 0.23
N GLY A 476 -32.51 3.87 0.76
CA GLY A 476 -33.39 2.95 1.47
C GLY A 476 -32.69 2.21 2.60
N PRO A 477 -33.43 1.37 3.35
CA PRO A 477 -32.85 0.51 4.40
C PRO A 477 -31.96 -0.57 3.80
N VAL A 478 -31.15 -1.21 4.64
CA VAL A 478 -30.20 -2.25 4.22
C VAL A 478 -30.88 -3.45 3.56
N SER A 479 -32.07 -3.83 4.03
CA SER A 479 -32.86 -4.94 3.49
C SER A 479 -33.26 -4.74 2.02
N SER A 480 -33.46 -3.50 1.61
CA SER A 480 -33.89 -3.16 0.24
C SER A 480 -32.76 -3.22 -0.79
N ILE A 481 -31.49 -3.25 -0.35
CA ILE A 481 -30.31 -3.12 -1.22
C ILE A 481 -30.29 -4.18 -2.33
N LEU A 482 -30.57 -5.44 -1.98
CA LEU A 482 -30.50 -6.55 -2.94
C LEU A 482 -31.63 -6.46 -3.97
N ASP A 483 -32.86 -6.19 -3.53
CA ASP A 483 -34.03 -6.16 -4.40
C ASP A 483 -34.07 -4.91 -5.29
N GLU A 484 -33.75 -3.73 -4.75
CA GLU A 484 -33.60 -2.52 -5.56
C GLU A 484 -32.39 -2.63 -6.49
N GLY A 485 -31.28 -3.22 -6.03
CA GLY A 485 -30.10 -3.44 -6.85
C GLY A 485 -30.37 -4.35 -8.06
N ARG A 486 -31.20 -5.38 -7.92
CA ARG A 486 -31.62 -6.26 -9.05
C ARG A 486 -32.34 -5.50 -10.16
N LYS A 487 -33.03 -4.40 -9.84
CA LYS A 487 -33.73 -3.55 -10.82
C LYS A 487 -32.75 -2.75 -11.70
N LEU A 488 -31.46 -2.64 -11.33
CA LEU A 488 -30.44 -1.91 -12.08
C LEU A 488 -29.82 -2.70 -13.26
N GLY A 489 -30.38 -3.87 -13.62
CA GLY A 489 -29.89 -4.69 -14.74
C GLY A 489 -28.43 -5.11 -14.58
N LEU A 490 -28.05 -5.56 -13.37
CA LEU A 490 -26.68 -5.92 -13.03
C LEU A 490 -26.22 -7.17 -13.78
N ASN A 491 -24.97 -7.16 -14.25
CA ASN A 491 -24.36 -8.39 -14.75
C ASN A 491 -24.00 -9.36 -13.60
N PRO A 492 -23.68 -10.64 -13.87
CA PRO A 492 -23.42 -11.62 -12.81
C PRO A 492 -22.30 -11.24 -11.83
N TYR A 493 -21.23 -10.60 -12.29
CA TYR A 493 -20.15 -10.11 -11.42
C TYR A 493 -20.57 -8.93 -10.55
N GLN A 494 -21.37 -8.01 -11.12
CA GLN A 494 -21.95 -6.91 -10.35
C GLN A 494 -22.92 -7.45 -9.30
N ASN A 495 -23.76 -8.42 -9.63
CA ASN A 495 -24.69 -9.04 -8.68
C ASN A 495 -23.93 -9.74 -7.52
N ALA A 496 -22.87 -10.49 -7.83
CA ALA A 496 -22.02 -11.10 -6.80
C ALA A 496 -21.30 -10.04 -5.94
N THR A 497 -20.80 -8.96 -6.55
CA THR A 497 -20.21 -7.82 -5.82
C THR A 497 -21.24 -7.17 -4.89
N LEU A 498 -22.47 -6.97 -5.37
CA LEU A 498 -23.55 -6.40 -4.60
C LEU A 498 -23.89 -7.28 -3.39
N ARG A 499 -23.99 -8.60 -3.55
CA ARG A 499 -24.27 -9.53 -2.44
C ARG A 499 -23.22 -9.45 -1.34
N ILE A 500 -21.94 -9.50 -1.70
CA ILE A 500 -20.83 -9.40 -0.74
C ILE A 500 -20.88 -8.05 -0.01
N ILE A 501 -21.04 -6.93 -0.75
CA ILE A 501 -21.07 -5.60 -0.13
C ILE A 501 -22.33 -5.42 0.73
N ALA A 502 -23.50 -5.91 0.30
CA ALA A 502 -24.75 -5.77 1.03
C ALA A 502 -24.68 -6.44 2.41
N HIS A 503 -24.11 -7.65 2.47
CA HIS A 503 -23.85 -8.32 3.76
C HIS A 503 -22.96 -7.47 4.67
N HIS A 504 -21.86 -6.94 4.16
CA HIS A 504 -20.96 -6.11 4.97
C HIS A 504 -21.53 -4.73 5.30
N LEU A 505 -22.48 -4.21 4.52
CA LEU A 505 -23.21 -2.98 4.86
C LEU A 505 -24.17 -3.18 6.04
N HIS A 506 -24.83 -4.35 6.12
CA HIS A 506 -25.63 -4.76 7.28
C HIS A 506 -24.75 -4.85 8.54
N GLU A 507 -23.63 -5.57 8.46
CA GLU A 507 -22.68 -5.70 9.58
C GLU A 507 -21.91 -4.41 9.91
N SER A 508 -22.03 -3.37 9.08
CA SER A 508 -21.42 -2.06 9.32
C SER A 508 -22.46 -0.95 9.51
N GLY A 509 -23.65 -1.28 10.00
CA GLY A 509 -24.61 -0.30 10.51
C GLY A 509 -23.97 0.63 11.56
N ILE A 510 -24.44 1.87 11.68
CA ILE A 510 -23.97 2.81 12.70
C ILE A 510 -24.24 2.28 14.11
N TYR A 511 -25.26 1.44 14.29
CA TYR A 511 -25.53 0.80 15.57
C TYR A 511 -24.39 -0.15 16.01
N ASN A 512 -23.73 -0.84 15.05
CA ASN A 512 -22.61 -1.74 15.32
C ASN A 512 -21.37 -1.03 15.82
N SER A 513 -21.25 0.28 15.60
CA SER A 513 -20.10 1.02 16.17
C SER A 513 -20.11 1.05 17.70
N ALA A 514 -21.25 0.77 18.35
CA ALA A 514 -21.39 0.85 19.79
C ALA A 514 -22.11 -0.32 20.45
N SER A 515 -22.89 -1.13 19.72
CA SER A 515 -23.72 -2.19 20.28
C SER A 515 -22.93 -3.20 21.13
N SER A 516 -21.80 -3.68 20.63
CA SER A 516 -20.94 -4.64 21.34
C SER A 516 -20.01 -3.99 22.37
N LEU A 517 -19.62 -2.74 22.15
CA LEU A 517 -18.58 -2.04 22.93
C LEU A 517 -19.13 -1.26 24.13
N GLY A 518 -20.40 -0.87 24.08
CA GLY A 518 -21.02 0.00 25.08
C GLY A 518 -20.22 1.31 25.25
N ALA A 519 -19.93 1.68 26.50
CA ALA A 519 -19.25 2.93 26.82
C ALA A 519 -17.84 3.06 26.20
N ALA A 520 -17.19 1.96 25.82
CA ALA A 520 -15.89 2.01 25.15
C ALA A 520 -15.96 2.60 23.72
N ALA A 521 -17.15 2.65 23.12
CA ALA A 521 -17.37 3.33 21.85
C ALA A 521 -17.42 4.86 21.97
N LEU A 522 -17.49 5.40 23.20
CA LEU A 522 -17.60 6.83 23.45
C LEU A 522 -16.24 7.52 23.29
N ARG A 523 -16.19 8.56 22.46
CA ARG A 523 -15.00 9.41 22.31
C ARG A 523 -14.76 10.22 23.58
N ALA A 524 -15.81 10.75 24.20
CA ALA A 524 -15.72 11.45 25.49
C ALA A 524 -15.11 10.56 26.60
N GLY A 525 -15.37 9.24 26.55
CA GLY A 525 -14.84 8.26 27.49
C GLY A 525 -13.31 8.25 27.58
N ARG A 526 -12.60 8.64 26.51
CA ARG A 526 -11.11 8.75 26.49
C ARG A 526 -10.56 9.83 27.42
N THR A 527 -11.41 10.73 27.90
CA THR A 527 -11.05 11.85 28.78
C THR A 527 -11.73 11.79 30.16
N SER A 528 -12.44 10.68 30.41
CA SER A 528 -13.05 10.36 31.69
C SER A 528 -12.15 9.38 32.45
N TYR A 529 -11.66 9.78 33.62
CA TYR A 529 -10.74 8.99 34.44
C TYR A 529 -11.30 8.77 35.83
N MET A 530 -10.97 7.63 36.45
CA MET A 530 -11.23 7.46 37.87
C MET A 530 -10.22 8.28 38.69
N ILE A 531 -10.72 9.13 39.57
CA ILE A 531 -9.94 9.88 40.54
C ILE A 531 -10.49 9.55 41.92
N GLN A 532 -9.67 8.91 42.75
CA GLN A 532 -10.06 8.29 44.03
C GLN A 532 -11.17 7.27 43.79
N ASP A 533 -12.43 7.65 43.99
CA ASP A 533 -13.61 6.78 43.87
C ASP A 533 -14.68 7.39 42.96
N SER A 534 -14.31 8.28 42.03
CA SER A 534 -15.28 8.94 41.15
C SER A 534 -14.75 9.07 39.74
N TYR A 535 -15.61 8.83 38.76
CA TYR A 535 -15.29 9.11 37.36
C TYR A 535 -15.38 10.61 37.12
N VAL A 536 -14.30 11.18 36.58
CA VAL A 536 -14.19 12.61 36.33
C VAL A 536 -13.94 12.82 34.85
N GLN A 537 -14.88 13.49 34.19
CA GLN A 537 -14.72 14.02 32.85
C GLN A 537 -13.83 15.26 32.91
N THR A 538 -12.57 15.08 32.52
CA THR A 538 -11.53 16.09 32.71
C THR A 538 -11.47 17.09 31.56
N ALA A 539 -11.68 16.64 30.33
CA ALA A 539 -11.72 17.52 29.17
C ALA A 539 -13.06 18.27 29.10
N LYS A 540 -13.00 19.54 28.71
CA LYS A 540 -14.20 20.33 28.40
C LYS A 540 -14.93 19.71 27.20
N ILE A 541 -16.23 19.48 27.38
CA ILE A 541 -17.13 19.06 26.30
C ILE A 541 -17.84 20.30 25.76
N ASP A 542 -17.56 20.66 24.50
CA ASP A 542 -18.19 21.80 23.83
C ASP A 542 -19.66 21.53 23.49
N GLU A 543 -20.43 22.59 23.19
CA GLU A 543 -21.90 22.54 23.07
C GLU A 543 -22.45 21.65 21.93
N LEU A 544 -21.62 21.32 20.94
CA LEU A 544 -21.97 20.46 19.80
C LEU A 544 -21.05 19.22 19.74
N TRP A 545 -20.55 18.77 20.89
CA TRP A 545 -19.68 17.61 20.96
C TRP A 545 -20.34 16.33 20.42
N TRP A 546 -21.66 16.20 20.56
CA TRP A 546 -22.39 15.07 20.00
C TRP A 546 -22.17 14.90 18.48
N HIS A 547 -21.87 15.97 17.72
CA HIS A 547 -21.46 15.86 16.30
C HIS A 547 -20.18 15.06 16.14
N ASN A 548 -19.19 15.31 17.00
CA ASN A 548 -17.93 14.57 17.01
C ASN A 548 -18.16 13.10 17.37
N GLU A 549 -19.11 12.83 18.25
CA GLU A 549 -19.48 11.49 18.71
C GLU A 549 -20.13 10.67 17.58
N VAL A 550 -21.13 11.24 16.90
CA VAL A 550 -21.80 10.55 15.79
C VAL A 550 -20.91 10.43 14.54
N GLN A 551 -20.06 11.42 14.27
CA GLN A 551 -19.07 11.34 13.19
C GLN A 551 -18.03 10.25 13.47
N TRP A 552 -17.65 10.08 14.73
CA TRP A 552 -16.76 9.01 15.18
C TRP A 552 -17.39 7.62 14.95
N TRP A 553 -18.65 7.43 15.34
CA TRP A 553 -19.42 6.21 15.08
C TRP A 553 -19.57 5.93 13.58
N PHE A 554 -19.86 6.96 12.78
CA PHE A 554 -19.94 6.84 11.33
C PHE A 554 -18.59 6.44 10.70
N ASN A 555 -17.48 7.04 11.13
CA ASN A 555 -16.15 6.67 10.66
C ASN A 555 -15.79 5.22 11.05
N ALA A 556 -16.14 4.79 12.27
CA ALA A 556 -15.98 3.41 12.71
C ALA A 556 -16.81 2.44 11.85
N SER A 557 -18.02 2.82 11.45
CA SER A 557 -18.86 2.04 10.54
C SER A 557 -18.23 1.89 9.14
N LEU A 558 -17.65 2.98 8.59
CA LEU A 558 -16.94 2.94 7.31
C LEU A 558 -15.65 2.11 7.40
N ALA A 559 -14.93 2.20 8.52
CA ALA A 559 -13.77 1.35 8.79
C ALA A 559 -14.16 -0.14 8.86
N SER A 560 -15.27 -0.46 9.54
CA SER A 560 -15.83 -1.81 9.62
C SER A 560 -16.13 -2.38 8.23
N LEU A 561 -16.80 -1.61 7.36
CA LEU A 561 -17.05 -2.00 5.96
C LEU A 561 -15.76 -2.36 5.21
N GLN A 562 -14.71 -1.54 5.32
CA GLN A 562 -13.43 -1.80 4.64
C GLN A 562 -12.75 -3.06 5.19
N LEU A 563 -12.68 -3.19 6.52
CA LEU A 563 -12.00 -4.30 7.19
C LEU A 563 -12.71 -5.63 6.96
N ASN A 564 -14.04 -5.67 7.03
CA ASN A 564 -14.80 -6.91 6.89
C ASN A 564 -14.73 -7.49 5.47
N LEU A 565 -14.62 -6.62 4.45
CA LEU A 565 -14.32 -7.06 3.08
C LEU A 565 -12.95 -7.74 2.97
N VAL A 566 -11.91 -7.20 3.61
CA VAL A 566 -10.58 -7.83 3.65
C VAL A 566 -10.61 -9.15 4.44
N LYS A 567 -11.34 -9.19 5.56
CA LYS A 567 -11.55 -10.40 6.39
C LYS A 567 -12.33 -11.50 5.67
N THR A 568 -13.02 -11.19 4.56
CA THR A 568 -13.66 -12.22 3.72
C THR A 568 -12.62 -13.12 3.04
N VAL A 569 -11.40 -12.61 2.88
CA VAL A 569 -10.30 -13.24 2.13
C VAL A 569 -9.15 -13.68 3.05
N ALA A 570 -8.86 -12.88 4.07
CA ALA A 570 -7.79 -13.12 5.04
C ALA A 570 -8.22 -14.05 6.17
N GLU A 571 -7.28 -14.81 6.73
CA GLU A 571 -7.51 -15.69 7.88
C GLU A 571 -7.81 -14.85 9.13
N GLN A 572 -8.86 -15.23 9.88
CA GLN A 572 -9.22 -14.54 11.12
C GLN A 572 -8.34 -15.01 12.29
N PRO A 573 -7.87 -14.08 13.16
CA PRO A 573 -6.91 -14.39 14.22
C PRO A 573 -7.49 -15.22 15.37
N LEU A 574 -8.81 -15.23 15.55
CA LEU A 574 -9.47 -16.03 16.58
C LEU A 574 -9.76 -17.41 15.99
N LYS A 575 -8.91 -18.40 16.31
CA LYS A 575 -9.29 -19.81 16.21
C LYS A 575 -10.34 -20.06 17.29
N LEU A 576 -11.61 -19.90 16.94
CA LEU A 576 -12.69 -20.28 17.83
C LEU A 576 -12.79 -21.81 17.87
N SER A 577 -13.46 -22.33 18.90
CA SER A 577 -13.69 -23.78 19.11
C SER A 577 -14.26 -24.44 17.85
N GLU A 578 -14.09 -25.77 17.75
CA GLU A 578 -14.53 -26.61 16.62
C GLU A 578 -16.00 -26.36 16.23
N ASP A 579 -16.87 -26.06 17.22
CA ASP A 579 -18.30 -25.72 17.03
C ASP A 579 -18.56 -24.39 16.29
N THR A 580 -17.55 -23.53 16.13
CA THR A 580 -17.69 -22.20 15.50
C THR A 580 -17.38 -22.22 14.01
N GLU A 581 -16.75 -23.30 13.51
CA GLU A 581 -16.61 -23.51 12.05
C GLU A 581 -17.98 -23.61 11.35
N GLU A 582 -19.02 -24.05 12.07
CA GLU A 582 -20.41 -24.09 11.58
C GLU A 582 -20.98 -22.70 11.25
N GLY A 583 -20.45 -21.62 11.85
CA GLY A 583 -20.91 -20.25 11.65
C GLY A 583 -20.30 -19.53 10.43
N MET A 584 -19.29 -20.12 9.78
CA MET A 584 -18.65 -19.52 8.61
C MET A 584 -19.45 -19.84 7.33
N MET A 585 -20.12 -18.83 6.77
CA MET A 585 -20.75 -18.93 5.46
C MET A 585 -19.69 -18.84 4.35
N LYS A 586 -19.38 -19.99 3.74
CA LYS A 586 -18.51 -20.04 2.56
C LYS A 586 -19.26 -19.52 1.33
N LEU A 587 -18.60 -18.67 0.55
CA LEU A 587 -19.11 -18.21 -0.74
C LEU A 587 -19.19 -19.41 -1.70
N THR A 588 -20.40 -19.80 -2.10
CA THR A 588 -20.63 -20.97 -2.96
C THR A 588 -20.73 -20.62 -4.44
N ASP A 589 -21.22 -19.43 -4.76
CA ASP A 589 -21.42 -18.97 -6.14
C ASP A 589 -20.10 -18.79 -6.90
N LYS A 590 -20.14 -19.13 -8.19
CA LYS A 590 -18.96 -19.09 -9.07
C LYS A 590 -18.39 -17.67 -9.18
N TYR A 591 -19.24 -16.65 -9.30
CA TYR A 591 -18.81 -15.27 -9.48
C TYR A 591 -18.28 -14.68 -8.17
N GLU A 592 -18.90 -15.03 -7.04
CA GLU A 592 -18.41 -14.64 -5.71
C GLU A 592 -17.03 -15.20 -5.40
N LYS A 593 -16.78 -16.49 -5.68
CA LYS A 593 -15.45 -17.10 -5.54
C LYS A 593 -14.39 -16.41 -6.39
N GLU A 594 -14.76 -15.97 -7.58
CA GLU A 594 -13.85 -15.24 -8.46
C GLU A 594 -13.56 -13.82 -7.97
N ILE A 595 -14.52 -13.16 -7.34
CA ILE A 595 -14.32 -11.84 -6.70
C ILE A 595 -13.46 -11.97 -5.45
N CYS A 596 -13.65 -13.02 -4.64
CA CYS A 596 -12.84 -13.28 -3.45
C CYS A 596 -11.33 -13.36 -3.76
N LYS A 597 -10.95 -14.01 -4.88
CA LYS A 597 -9.55 -14.10 -5.34
C LYS A 597 -8.97 -12.76 -5.84
N ARG A 598 -9.76 -11.69 -5.84
CA ARG A 598 -9.46 -10.40 -6.47
C ARG A 598 -9.41 -9.26 -5.46
N GLN A 599 -9.19 -9.53 -4.18
CA GLN A 599 -9.06 -8.48 -3.16
C GLN A 599 -7.68 -7.81 -3.20
N LEU A 600 -7.68 -6.48 -3.30
CA LEU A 600 -6.49 -5.63 -3.22
C LEU A 600 -6.40 -4.95 -1.86
N ILE A 601 -5.16 -4.71 -1.46
CA ILE A 601 -4.82 -3.84 -0.34
C ILE A 601 -3.69 -2.88 -0.76
N SER A 602 -3.41 -1.90 0.08
CA SER A 602 -2.21 -1.07 -0.10
C SER A 602 -0.95 -1.93 0.10
N ASN A 603 0.10 -1.66 -0.67
CA ASN A 603 1.34 -2.43 -0.59
C ASN A 603 1.91 -2.38 0.83
N MET A 604 2.10 -3.55 1.42
CA MET A 604 2.80 -3.74 2.69
C MET A 604 4.30 -3.78 2.43
N ASP A 605 5.11 -3.44 3.43
CA ASP A 605 6.56 -3.42 3.26
C ASP A 605 7.07 -4.85 2.94
N GLY A 606 8.05 -4.98 2.02
CA GLY A 606 8.63 -6.26 1.60
C GLY A 606 8.23 -6.81 0.22
N PHE A 607 7.31 -6.14 -0.50
CA PHE A 607 6.91 -6.51 -1.87
C PHE A 607 7.11 -5.39 -2.88
N GLN A 608 7.41 -5.76 -4.12
CA GLN A 608 7.60 -4.84 -5.24
C GLN A 608 6.74 -5.26 -6.43
N ASN A 609 6.06 -4.29 -7.04
CA ASN A 609 5.27 -4.49 -8.25
C ASN A 609 6.02 -3.98 -9.47
N PHE A 610 5.97 -4.74 -10.56
CA PHE A 610 6.56 -4.42 -11.84
C PHE A 610 5.49 -4.41 -12.94
N SER A 611 5.49 -3.38 -13.78
CA SER A 611 4.68 -3.34 -14.99
C SER A 611 5.19 -4.37 -15.98
N VAL A 612 4.38 -5.38 -16.31
CA VAL A 612 4.77 -6.44 -17.27
C VAL A 612 5.06 -5.82 -18.63
N ALA A 613 4.21 -4.90 -19.09
CA ALA A 613 4.44 -4.17 -20.33
C ALA A 613 5.76 -3.38 -20.30
N GLY A 614 6.07 -2.73 -19.18
CA GLY A 614 7.32 -1.98 -18.99
C GLY A 614 8.56 -2.89 -19.04
N VAL A 615 8.54 -4.01 -18.31
CA VAL A 615 9.62 -5.02 -18.34
C VAL A 615 9.81 -5.55 -19.77
N SER A 616 8.72 -5.94 -20.44
CA SER A 616 8.78 -6.46 -21.81
C SER A 616 9.34 -5.43 -22.79
N MET A 617 8.94 -4.16 -22.70
CA MET A 617 9.48 -3.09 -23.57
C MET A 617 10.99 -2.91 -23.39
N VAL A 618 11.48 -2.89 -22.14
CA VAL A 618 12.92 -2.77 -21.87
C VAL A 618 13.68 -3.96 -22.44
N ILE A 619 13.24 -5.19 -22.18
CA ILE A 619 13.90 -6.40 -22.68
C ILE A 619 13.90 -6.43 -24.21
N LEU A 620 12.77 -6.20 -24.87
CA LEU A 620 12.65 -6.27 -26.32
C LEU A 620 13.52 -5.21 -27.01
N PHE A 621 13.47 -3.96 -26.53
CA PHE A 621 14.27 -2.87 -27.12
C PHE A 621 15.76 -3.09 -26.90
N SER A 622 16.17 -3.49 -25.69
CA SER A 622 17.57 -3.81 -25.41
C SER A 622 18.08 -4.98 -26.23
N LEU A 623 17.30 -6.07 -26.34
CA LEU A 623 17.69 -7.23 -27.15
C LEU A 623 17.80 -6.86 -28.63
N GLN A 624 16.89 -6.04 -29.15
CA GLN A 624 16.97 -5.55 -30.53
C GLN A 624 18.26 -4.76 -30.79
N LEU A 625 18.65 -3.88 -29.87
CA LEU A 625 19.91 -3.14 -29.98
C LEU A 625 21.13 -4.07 -29.91
N ILE A 626 21.10 -5.07 -29.04
CA ILE A 626 22.18 -6.05 -28.90
C ILE A 626 22.35 -6.86 -30.19
N VAL A 627 21.27 -7.43 -30.70
CA VAL A 627 21.29 -8.20 -31.96
C VAL A 627 21.74 -7.32 -33.12
N LEU A 628 21.24 -6.08 -33.22
CA LEU A 628 21.66 -5.16 -34.26
C LEU A 628 23.15 -4.81 -34.16
N GLY A 629 23.67 -4.61 -32.94
CA GLY A 629 25.08 -4.32 -32.71
C GLY A 629 26.00 -5.49 -33.08
N LEU A 630 25.61 -6.72 -32.74
CA LEU A 630 26.36 -7.93 -33.09
C LEU A 630 26.42 -8.19 -34.60
N HIS A 631 25.38 -7.77 -35.34
CA HIS A 631 25.27 -8.04 -36.78
C HIS A 631 25.45 -6.81 -37.66
N ILE A 632 25.87 -5.66 -37.11
CA ILE A 632 25.93 -4.40 -37.86
C ILE A 632 26.85 -4.50 -39.08
N HIS A 633 27.93 -5.27 -39.01
CA HIS A 633 28.86 -5.47 -40.14
C HIS A 633 28.21 -6.24 -41.29
N VAL A 634 27.50 -7.33 -40.98
CA VAL A 634 26.80 -8.15 -41.97
C VAL A 634 25.64 -7.37 -42.61
N ILE A 635 24.84 -6.70 -41.79
CA ILE A 635 23.69 -5.90 -42.24
C ILE A 635 24.16 -4.71 -43.06
N GLY A 636 25.13 -3.94 -42.56
CA GLY A 636 25.70 -2.80 -43.25
C GLY A 636 26.34 -3.20 -44.58
N GLY A 637 27.06 -4.33 -44.61
CA GLY A 637 27.63 -4.88 -45.84
C GLY A 637 26.57 -5.27 -46.86
N ALA A 638 25.52 -6.00 -46.44
CA ALA A 638 24.41 -6.37 -47.32
C ALA A 638 23.70 -5.13 -47.91
N ILE A 639 23.39 -4.13 -47.08
CA ILE A 639 22.75 -2.88 -47.52
C ILE A 639 23.63 -2.15 -48.53
N GLN A 640 24.94 -2.03 -48.28
CA GLN A 640 25.86 -1.36 -49.21
C GLN A 640 25.97 -2.09 -50.56
N ARG A 641 25.95 -3.42 -50.58
CA ARG A 641 25.93 -4.22 -51.82
C ARG A 641 24.62 -3.98 -52.60
N ILE A 642 23.48 -3.97 -51.92
CA ILE A 642 22.17 -3.66 -52.53
C ILE A 642 22.17 -2.25 -53.14
N LEU A 643 22.71 -1.26 -52.41
CA LEU A 643 22.80 0.13 -52.86
C LEU A 643 23.92 0.39 -53.89
N LYS A 644 24.62 -0.66 -54.36
CA LYS A 644 25.74 -0.58 -55.33
C LYS A 644 26.81 0.46 -54.95
N LYS A 645 27.04 0.68 -53.65
CA LYS A 645 28.10 1.57 -53.18
C LYS A 645 29.46 0.88 -53.30
N ASN A 646 30.50 1.66 -53.62
CA ASN A 646 31.87 1.18 -53.66
C ASN A 646 32.29 0.57 -52.30
N GLY A 647 32.88 -0.63 -52.32
CA GLY A 647 33.26 -1.42 -51.13
C GLY A 647 34.35 -0.81 -50.23
N TYR A 648 34.95 0.31 -50.62
CA TYR A 648 36.07 0.94 -49.91
C TYR A 648 35.79 1.21 -48.41
N ALA A 649 34.61 1.73 -48.06
CA ALA A 649 34.30 2.03 -46.66
C ALA A 649 34.17 0.76 -45.80
N ARG A 650 33.77 -0.36 -46.42
CA ARG A 650 33.72 -1.67 -45.77
C ARG A 650 35.11 -2.27 -45.62
N ALA A 651 35.90 -2.24 -46.70
CA ALA A 651 37.30 -2.66 -46.67
C ALA A 651 38.10 -1.89 -45.61
N SER A 652 37.89 -0.57 -45.49
CA SER A 652 38.49 0.27 -44.45
C SER A 652 38.10 -0.19 -43.06
N TRP A 653 36.81 -0.44 -42.82
CA TRP A 653 36.33 -0.89 -41.50
C TRP A 653 36.95 -2.22 -41.06
N SER A 654 37.04 -3.18 -41.98
CA SER A 654 37.66 -4.48 -41.70
C SER A 654 39.17 -4.33 -41.49
N SER A 655 39.83 -3.52 -42.32
CA SER A 655 41.28 -3.25 -42.22
C SER A 655 41.67 -2.54 -40.93
N ASP A 656 40.81 -1.66 -40.40
CA ASP A 656 41.06 -0.91 -39.17
C ASP A 656 40.86 -1.76 -37.90
N GLY A 657 40.47 -3.04 -38.00
CA GLY A 657 40.37 -3.95 -36.85
C GLY A 657 41.73 -4.32 -36.27
N TYR A 658 41.83 -4.53 -34.95
CA TYR A 658 43.10 -4.81 -34.27
C TYR A 658 43.99 -5.88 -34.94
N LEU A 659 43.40 -7.00 -35.37
CA LEU A 659 44.16 -8.09 -36.00
C LEU A 659 44.59 -7.75 -37.43
N GLN A 660 43.76 -7.01 -38.18
CA GLN A 660 44.12 -6.55 -39.52
C GLN A 660 45.19 -5.44 -39.48
N LEU A 661 45.13 -4.54 -38.50
CA LEU A 661 46.19 -3.57 -38.23
C LEU A 661 47.51 -4.27 -37.87
N GLN A 662 47.45 -5.33 -37.05
CA GLN A 662 48.62 -6.15 -36.73
C GLN A 662 49.18 -6.82 -37.99
N ARG A 663 48.33 -7.42 -38.82
CA ARG A 663 48.70 -8.01 -40.11
C ARG A 663 49.43 -7.00 -41.00
N GLN A 664 48.86 -5.81 -41.19
CA GLN A 664 49.45 -4.74 -41.98
C GLN A 664 50.81 -4.28 -41.43
N ALA A 665 50.99 -4.25 -40.11
CA ALA A 665 52.27 -3.94 -39.49
C ALA A 665 53.33 -5.03 -39.80
N TYR A 666 52.95 -6.31 -39.79
CA TYR A 666 53.83 -7.41 -40.18
C TYR A 666 54.14 -7.43 -41.68
N GLU A 667 53.16 -7.14 -42.54
CA GLU A 667 53.37 -6.96 -43.98
C GLU A 667 54.34 -5.80 -44.25
N GLY A 668 54.20 -4.69 -43.53
CA GLY A 668 55.14 -3.56 -43.57
C GLY A 668 56.56 -3.90 -43.09
N ALA A 669 56.71 -4.91 -42.22
CA ALA A 669 57.99 -5.45 -41.78
C ALA A 669 58.54 -6.54 -42.73
N GLY A 670 57.87 -6.80 -43.87
CA GLY A 670 58.31 -7.74 -44.91
C GLY A 670 57.84 -9.18 -44.73
N TYR A 671 56.81 -9.43 -43.93
CA TYR A 671 56.18 -10.76 -43.79
C TYR A 671 54.99 -10.92 -44.73
N GLU A 672 55.13 -11.82 -45.71
CA GLU A 672 54.10 -12.11 -46.72
C GLU A 672 53.33 -13.42 -46.45
N GLY A 673 52.27 -13.69 -47.20
CA GLY A 673 51.52 -14.95 -47.14
C GLY A 673 50.38 -14.96 -46.12
N TRP A 674 49.68 -13.84 -45.98
CA TRP A 674 48.44 -13.72 -45.20
C TRP A 674 47.21 -13.99 -46.07
N ASP A 675 46.31 -14.82 -45.57
CA ASP A 675 44.98 -15.07 -46.12
C ASP A 675 43.92 -14.35 -45.24
N ASN A 676 42.67 -14.28 -45.72
CA ASN A 676 41.55 -13.56 -45.09
C ASN A 676 41.84 -12.04 -44.92
N CYS A 677 42.20 -11.39 -46.02
CA CYS A 677 42.55 -9.97 -46.09
C CYS A 677 41.46 -9.12 -46.75
N GLY A 678 40.29 -9.71 -47.03
CA GLY A 678 39.22 -9.11 -47.83
C GLY A 678 38.30 -8.16 -47.07
N GLU A 679 37.30 -7.62 -47.79
CA GLU A 679 36.39 -6.59 -47.27
C GLU A 679 35.50 -7.07 -46.12
N ASP A 680 35.35 -8.38 -45.91
CA ASP A 680 34.50 -8.99 -44.88
C ASP A 680 35.29 -9.90 -43.89
N ASP A 681 36.63 -9.85 -43.94
CA ASP A 681 37.50 -10.69 -43.13
C ASP A 681 38.07 -9.94 -41.93
N ASP A 682 37.62 -10.25 -40.72
CA ASP A 682 38.12 -9.61 -39.49
C ASP A 682 39.35 -10.32 -38.89
N ILE A 683 39.57 -11.59 -39.23
CA ILE A 683 40.63 -12.45 -38.64
C ILE A 683 41.58 -12.92 -39.75
N PRO A 684 42.73 -12.25 -39.95
CA PRO A 684 43.75 -12.68 -40.90
C PRO A 684 44.49 -13.91 -40.39
N VAL A 685 44.88 -14.80 -41.31
CA VAL A 685 45.64 -16.02 -40.99
C VAL A 685 46.92 -16.07 -41.83
N THR A 686 48.03 -16.52 -41.25
CA THR A 686 49.31 -16.65 -41.97
C THR A 686 49.66 -18.11 -42.21
N ARG A 687 50.27 -18.39 -43.36
CA ARG A 687 50.83 -19.73 -43.66
C ARG A 687 52.20 -19.95 -43.02
N GLN A 688 52.79 -18.92 -42.43
CA GLN A 688 54.08 -19.01 -41.79
C GLN A 688 53.97 -19.66 -40.41
N THR A 689 54.91 -20.56 -40.09
CA THR A 689 54.94 -21.26 -38.80
C THR A 689 55.61 -20.43 -37.69
N ARG A 690 56.42 -19.43 -38.06
CA ARG A 690 57.10 -18.52 -37.13
C ARG A 690 57.20 -17.12 -37.74
N ILE A 691 56.81 -16.11 -36.97
CA ILE A 691 56.99 -14.68 -37.27
C ILE A 691 57.84 -14.04 -36.16
N GLY A 692 58.60 -13.01 -36.50
CA GLY A 692 59.51 -12.34 -35.58
C GLY A 692 58.79 -11.44 -34.57
N GLY A 693 59.47 -11.20 -33.44
CA GLY A 693 59.01 -10.32 -32.38
C GLY A 693 59.41 -8.85 -32.57
N LEU A 694 59.27 -8.07 -31.49
CA LEU A 694 59.76 -6.70 -31.42
C LEU A 694 61.27 -6.69 -31.18
N ASP A 695 61.98 -5.88 -31.96
CA ASP A 695 63.32 -5.43 -31.62
C ASP A 695 63.23 -4.33 -30.56
N MET A 696 63.93 -4.54 -29.45
CA MET A 696 63.94 -3.68 -28.27
C MET A 696 65.31 -3.02 -28.03
N THR A 697 66.18 -3.00 -29.05
CA THR A 697 67.47 -2.29 -29.00
C THR A 697 67.31 -0.80 -28.73
N GLU A 698 66.30 -0.16 -29.32
CA GLU A 698 65.83 1.18 -28.97
C GLU A 698 64.52 1.09 -28.16
N LEU A 699 64.61 1.20 -26.84
CA LEU A 699 63.45 1.09 -25.93
C LEU A 699 62.35 2.12 -26.21
N ASP A 700 62.71 3.31 -26.71
CA ASP A 700 61.76 4.39 -27.03
C ASP A 700 61.13 4.23 -28.44
N HIS A 701 61.65 3.32 -29.27
CA HIS A 701 61.20 3.11 -30.64
C HIS A 701 61.22 1.62 -31.05
N PRO A 702 60.46 0.74 -30.36
CA PRO A 702 60.41 -0.67 -30.71
C PRO A 702 59.81 -0.90 -32.10
N ARG A 703 60.43 -1.79 -32.90
CA ARG A 703 60.01 -2.09 -34.29
C ARG A 703 59.85 -3.58 -34.51
N LEU A 704 58.95 -3.96 -35.42
CA LEU A 704 58.88 -5.34 -35.89
C LEU A 704 60.04 -5.59 -36.86
N VAL A 705 60.76 -6.71 -36.67
CA VAL A 705 61.91 -7.08 -37.51
C VAL A 705 61.72 -8.49 -38.07
N ARG A 706 62.30 -8.75 -39.25
CA ARG A 706 62.33 -10.09 -39.83
C ARG A 706 63.20 -11.01 -38.97
N ALA A 707 62.68 -12.16 -38.54
CA ALA A 707 63.48 -13.13 -37.80
C ALA A 707 64.70 -13.52 -38.65
N PRO A 708 65.93 -13.49 -38.11
CA PRO A 708 67.09 -13.92 -38.87
C PRO A 708 66.94 -15.40 -39.22
N ASN A 709 67.10 -15.73 -40.50
CA ASN A 709 67.15 -17.10 -40.99
C ASN A 709 68.32 -17.82 -40.32
N SER A 710 68.09 -18.51 -39.20
CA SER A 710 69.03 -19.50 -38.71
C SER A 710 68.62 -20.83 -39.31
N PHE A 711 69.27 -21.20 -40.41
CA PHE A 711 69.68 -22.56 -40.79
C PHE A 711 70.16 -22.54 -42.26
N GLU A 712 71.40 -22.11 -42.48
CA GLU A 712 72.24 -22.75 -43.49
C GLU A 712 73.31 -23.56 -42.75
N SER A 713 73.39 -24.81 -43.14
CA SER A 713 74.29 -25.84 -42.64
C SER A 713 75.76 -25.49 -42.93
N GLU A 714 76.60 -25.40 -41.90
CA GLU A 714 78.03 -25.69 -42.03
C GLU A 714 78.42 -26.83 -41.10
N ASN A 715 78.43 -28.04 -41.67
CA ASN A 715 79.33 -29.10 -41.25
C ASN A 715 80.77 -28.67 -41.55
N GLY A 716 81.68 -28.69 -40.57
CA GLY A 716 83.12 -28.66 -40.88
C GLY A 716 84.07 -28.06 -39.84
N SER A 717 84.39 -28.84 -38.81
CA SER A 717 85.74 -29.06 -38.26
C SER A 717 86.81 -27.93 -38.27
N LYS A 718 87.20 -27.57 -37.04
CA LYS A 718 88.55 -27.33 -36.47
C LYS A 718 89.26 -25.97 -36.57
N ASP A 719 89.77 -25.63 -35.37
CA ASP A 719 90.94 -24.83 -34.98
C ASP A 719 90.91 -23.31 -35.11
N GLY A 720 91.15 -22.65 -33.97
CA GLY A 720 91.39 -21.21 -33.90
C GLY A 720 91.12 -20.59 -32.54
N ARG A 721 91.96 -20.88 -31.55
CA ARG A 721 91.99 -20.23 -30.24
C ARG A 721 92.43 -18.77 -30.39
N SER A 722 91.64 -17.82 -29.90
CA SER A 722 92.13 -16.48 -29.55
C SER A 722 91.26 -15.88 -28.46
N THR A 723 91.91 -15.54 -27.36
CA THR A 723 91.42 -15.02 -26.09
C THR A 723 91.35 -13.49 -26.12
N HIS A 724 90.16 -12.92 -26.09
CA HIS A 724 89.90 -11.59 -25.53
C HIS A 724 88.42 -11.51 -25.17
N ASP A 725 88.09 -10.78 -24.10
CA ASP A 725 86.74 -10.57 -23.53
C ASP A 725 86.32 -11.49 -22.37
N GLU A 726 87.29 -11.87 -21.53
CA GLU A 726 87.03 -12.21 -20.12
C GLU A 726 87.33 -11.02 -19.20
N GLU A 727 86.78 -9.83 -19.49
CA GLU A 727 86.85 -8.72 -18.53
C GLU A 727 85.71 -7.71 -18.71
N LEU A 728 84.46 -8.14 -18.51
CA LEU A 728 83.34 -7.24 -18.11
C LEU A 728 82.20 -7.99 -17.39
N ARG A 729 82.44 -9.25 -17.00
CA ARG A 729 81.48 -10.10 -16.29
C ARG A 729 81.61 -10.00 -14.76
N LYS A 730 81.76 -8.78 -14.23
CA LYS A 730 81.63 -8.48 -12.78
C LYS A 730 81.13 -7.06 -12.58
N LYS A 731 79.80 -6.86 -12.68
CA LYS A 731 78.97 -6.10 -11.71
C LYS A 731 77.54 -5.92 -12.25
N SER A 732 76.58 -6.12 -11.34
CA SER A 732 75.12 -5.91 -11.44
C SER A 732 74.27 -7.15 -11.84
N LYS A 733 73.91 -7.91 -10.81
CA LYS A 733 72.68 -8.71 -10.77
C LYS A 733 71.52 -7.79 -10.33
N PRO A 734 70.33 -7.84 -10.95
CA PRO A 734 69.08 -7.60 -10.27
C PRO A 734 68.44 -8.93 -9.79
N PRO A 735 67.61 -8.90 -8.73
CA PRO A 735 67.17 -10.10 -8.02
C PRO A 735 66.00 -10.81 -8.70
N ARG A 736 65.91 -12.13 -8.46
CA ARG A 736 64.70 -12.92 -8.66
C ARG A 736 63.62 -12.43 -7.69
N ILE A 737 62.44 -12.08 -8.20
CA ILE A 737 61.20 -12.13 -7.43
C ILE A 737 60.18 -12.94 -8.22
N SER A 738 59.61 -13.91 -7.51
CA SER A 738 58.60 -14.88 -7.87
C SER A 738 57.26 -14.25 -8.28
N SER A 739 56.61 -14.93 -9.22
CA SER A 739 55.19 -14.87 -9.55
C SER A 739 54.26 -14.76 -8.32
N LEU A 740 53.21 -13.92 -8.46
CA LEU A 740 52.04 -13.64 -7.60
C LEU A 740 52.04 -12.24 -6.95
N SER A 741 51.51 -11.26 -7.68
CA SER A 741 50.75 -10.11 -7.12
C SER A 741 50.38 -9.13 -8.23
N LEU A 742 49.22 -9.30 -8.87
CA LEU A 742 48.54 -8.23 -9.63
C LEU A 742 47.05 -8.58 -9.82
N LEU A 743 46.41 -9.02 -8.73
CA LEU A 743 44.97 -9.14 -8.59
C LEU A 743 44.62 -8.82 -7.13
N SER A 744 44.52 -7.53 -6.78
CA SER A 744 43.79 -7.04 -5.61
C SER A 744 43.93 -5.51 -5.51
N SER A 745 43.05 -4.78 -6.19
CA SER A 745 42.80 -3.37 -5.88
C SER A 745 41.37 -3.00 -6.28
N TYR A 746 40.38 -3.70 -5.71
CA TYR A 746 39.00 -3.23 -5.61
C TYR A 746 38.31 -4.05 -4.52
N THR A 747 38.32 -3.51 -3.28
CA THR A 747 37.27 -3.59 -2.21
C THR A 747 37.87 -3.41 -0.81
N GLY A 748 37.29 -2.51 0.00
CA GLY A 748 37.46 -2.48 1.47
C GLY A 748 37.96 -1.13 2.03
N TYR A 749 37.13 -0.08 2.09
CA TYR A 749 36.26 0.35 3.20
C TYR A 749 36.92 1.13 4.36
N PHE A 750 36.23 2.21 4.74
CA PHE A 750 36.25 3.00 5.97
C PHE A 750 36.96 2.37 7.19
N ASN A 751 37.93 3.10 7.76
CA ASN A 751 38.03 3.43 9.19
C ASN A 751 39.21 4.40 9.42
N ARG A 752 38.92 5.62 9.86
CA ARG A 752 39.92 6.58 10.39
C ARG A 752 39.65 6.82 11.89
N PRO A 753 40.65 6.71 12.78
CA PRO A 753 40.64 7.46 14.03
C PRO A 753 41.21 8.87 13.82
N LEU A 754 40.67 9.85 14.55
CA LEU A 754 41.14 11.24 14.62
C LEU A 754 42.45 11.36 15.44
N PRO A 755 43.30 12.38 15.19
CA PRO A 755 44.50 12.66 15.97
C PRO A 755 44.20 13.49 17.24
N PRO A 756 45.09 13.49 18.26
CA PRO A 756 44.89 14.24 19.50
C PRO A 756 45.29 15.72 19.35
N LEU A 757 44.60 16.59 20.09
CA LEU A 757 44.94 18.00 20.29
C LEU A 757 46.10 18.14 21.30
N PRO A 758 46.98 19.15 21.16
CA PRO A 758 48.00 19.47 22.17
C PRO A 758 47.41 20.28 23.34
N ALA A 759 48.10 20.19 24.48
CA ALA A 759 47.72 20.58 25.84
C ALA A 759 47.28 22.04 26.03
#